data_AF-A0A936D8I0-F1
#
_entry.id   AF-A0A936D8I0-F1
#
_cell.length_a   1.000
_cell.length_b   1.000
_cell.length_c   1.000
_cell.angle_alpha   90.00
_cell.angle_beta   90.00
_cell.angle_gamma   90.00
#
_symmetry.space_group_name_H-M   'P 1'
#
loop_
_entity.id
_entity.type
_entity.pdbx_description
1 polymer ?
#
loop_
_entity_poly.entity_id
_entity_poly.type
_entity_poly.pdbx_seq_one_letter_code
_entity_poly.pdbx_strand_id
1 'polypeptide(L)'
;MNAAFGWSPGALLALAEDKVPNEAAQALSPQAGWVLLIGVIALVTLFILHGERWRRFWLTAEDPRALALYRIVFGFFVICNVNDFWEYFTFLFTDEGIFTADVARQVHASAQFKGFGDGFTDEEPWGFFDMWGLIEFLKGPKWSLLYFWDTPTAFWIHLWAFEIIAALFMLGFWTRTTGVLTFFLMNSIFFRNHLFWEGTELVYRVFLAYLICAKSGYAYSLDNWLRCRRLRRKGLLSERDGPGGGAGLAPSEEHPKGLQAIYRLIPAWPRRLAMFQLGTVYAFTGIVKNGSVWAKGDAIYYAWNMDHFYRYYPQRLTALIGTNFLRLMTWFSHWGEVFFAICLIGMVMHWARDQQLPRETGARRLLLRLCWFTIIIVSGGLIYVTWSVHFVPAMPAWVFVSLWVSLLLALWWGWERLDRKPIVVRPAKAAGVIATAIVGAIGFVFGLLIGADSPHWGQWLGVLIGWLVVGTGLMLAIRKRKPTWWEAMRRFGTTQIDRMWLCRWLLGRRIWIPWHIALMGGIFTLMNIGQFQTGMLSQTFVFFTGLETAIGLRWFGRRLAKWGVPGIPQDVKDGLPPIPSEDASLPHLRRDAAKLPQWAMFVTAGIVLAGVLVAAVVQPEWNWQRIWWAALLFAAGVAFQTWRASRGVQLSVVDPNTQEPRTPWAYGPFGRFVIGTLLIWHIVAVATWLLPEKDSLHAFRGPARNVFAFYLTRTQTDQGWGMFAPNPPRSNVFLKVLVTGQDGEVYDMKTDVYAPERKPMPWIWNDRMRKMNRRIIGGESGDTQWYRKWHARWYCREWALNPDLVEGLSGIGEPPKKVELVKVWYKIPSPEDVARRGFYVPEDLLERTGEEKVEYTENCRGAVMGQLPDWIRERHGLPPLPENEKYKPWIKHKKRAWEKAHAPKDEEKEDGNEGDPTRKLDD
;
A
#
# COMPACT_ATOMS: atom_id res chain seq x y z
N MET A 1 -6.25 -1.99 38.32
CA MET A 1 -5.35 -2.42 37.23
C MET A 1 -5.20 -1.34 36.15
N ASN A 2 -5.02 -0.09 36.59
CA ASN A 2 -4.54 1.06 35.83
C ASN A 2 -3.30 1.55 36.60
N ALA A 3 -2.28 2.04 35.89
CA ALA A 3 -0.97 2.50 36.40
C ALA A 3 0.09 1.41 36.67
N ALA A 4 0.95 1.14 35.68
CA ALA A 4 2.31 0.62 35.87
C ALA A 4 3.12 0.67 34.55
N PHE A 5 3.27 1.86 33.95
CA PHE A 5 4.32 2.13 32.96
C PHE A 5 4.71 3.60 33.10
N GLY A 6 5.60 3.89 34.05
CA GLY A 6 6.18 5.21 34.24
C GLY A 6 7.20 5.50 33.13
N TRP A 7 6.88 6.46 32.27
CA TRP A 7 7.83 7.08 31.35
C TRP A 7 8.33 8.36 32.05
N SER A 8 9.64 8.51 32.19
CA SER A 8 10.24 9.66 32.88
C SER A 8 10.08 10.96 32.06
N PRO A 9 9.69 12.11 32.65
CA PRO A 9 9.31 13.34 31.93
C PRO A 9 10.47 14.24 31.46
N GLY A 10 11.62 13.68 31.07
CA GLY A 10 12.89 14.44 31.00
C GLY A 10 13.74 14.24 29.74
N ALA A 11 13.14 14.21 28.55
CA ALA A 11 13.88 14.29 27.27
C ALA A 11 13.12 15.10 26.20
N LEU A 12 12.35 16.10 26.66
CA LEU A 12 11.82 17.19 25.87
C LEU A 12 12.97 18.13 25.51
N LEU A 13 13.45 18.12 24.27
CA LEU A 13 14.18 19.19 23.54
C LEU A 13 15.26 18.59 22.61
N ALA A 14 14.87 18.16 21.41
CA ALA A 14 15.57 18.49 20.16
C ALA A 14 14.97 17.74 18.94
N LEU A 15 14.24 18.50 18.11
CA LEU A 15 14.10 18.29 16.66
C LEU A 15 13.27 17.09 16.15
N ALA A 16 12.22 16.71 16.88
CA ALA A 16 10.95 16.38 16.24
C ALA A 16 10.02 17.59 16.47
N GLU A 17 9.28 18.04 15.46
CA GLU A 17 7.98 18.66 15.77
C GLU A 17 7.13 17.53 16.39
N ASP A 18 7.34 17.26 17.67
CA ASP A 18 6.32 16.62 18.50
C ASP A 18 5.11 17.51 18.32
N LYS A 19 4.09 17.00 17.61
CA LYS A 19 2.81 17.67 17.52
C LYS A 19 2.33 17.86 18.96
N VAL A 20 2.47 19.08 19.46
CA VAL A 20 1.73 19.51 20.65
C VAL A 20 0.27 19.17 20.35
N PRO A 21 -0.36 18.27 21.12
CA PRO A 21 -1.70 17.83 20.81
C PRO A 21 -2.63 19.03 20.74
N ASN A 22 -3.43 19.13 19.69
CA ASN A 22 -4.42 20.19 19.60
C ASN A 22 -5.59 19.83 20.53
N GLU A 23 -5.55 20.33 21.76
CA GLU A 23 -6.55 20.06 22.79
C GLU A 23 -7.98 20.42 22.33
N ALA A 24 -8.14 21.52 21.60
CA ALA A 24 -9.43 21.91 21.03
C ALA A 24 -9.95 20.88 20.01
N ALA A 25 -9.06 20.29 19.20
CA ALA A 25 -9.43 19.22 18.29
C ALA A 25 -9.79 17.93 19.03
N GLN A 26 -9.08 17.59 20.11
CA GLN A 26 -9.39 16.43 20.94
C GLN A 26 -10.76 16.56 21.62
N ALA A 27 -11.10 17.76 22.11
CA ALA A 27 -12.40 18.04 22.73
C ALA A 27 -13.59 17.80 21.76
N LEU A 28 -13.39 18.06 20.47
CA LEU A 28 -14.39 17.81 19.42
C LEU A 28 -14.47 16.34 18.99
N SER A 29 -13.52 15.50 19.39
CA SER A 29 -13.40 14.14 18.89
C SER A 29 -14.61 13.23 19.18
N PRO A 30 -15.23 13.26 20.38
CA PRO A 30 -16.45 12.48 20.64
C PRO A 30 -17.61 12.90 19.71
N GLN A 31 -17.82 14.21 19.52
CA GLN A 31 -18.88 14.71 18.64
C GLN A 31 -18.64 14.31 17.18
N ALA A 32 -17.39 14.44 16.69
CA ALA A 32 -17.01 13.99 15.36
C ALA A 32 -17.25 12.48 15.18
N GLY A 33 -16.97 11.67 16.21
CA GLY A 33 -17.24 10.23 16.23
C GLY A 33 -18.72 9.88 16.07
N TRP A 34 -19.62 10.56 16.81
CA TRP A 34 -21.06 10.34 16.69
C TRP A 34 -21.63 10.75 15.33
N VAL A 35 -21.19 11.90 14.79
CA VAL A 35 -21.57 12.35 13.45
C VAL A 35 -21.10 11.36 12.39
N LEU A 36 -19.86 10.86 12.51
CA LEU A 36 -19.32 9.84 11.61
C LEU A 36 -20.10 8.52 11.70
N LEU A 37 -20.52 8.09 12.90
CA LEU A 37 -21.32 6.88 13.09
C LEU A 37 -22.66 6.94 12.34
N ILE A 38 -23.35 8.10 12.32
CA ILE A 38 -24.57 8.29 11.52
C ILE A 38 -24.29 8.06 10.03
N GLY A 39 -23.17 8.60 9.53
CA GLY A 39 -22.72 8.38 8.15
C GLY A 39 -22.44 6.91 7.86
N VAL A 40 -21.80 6.20 8.78
CA VAL A 40 -21.52 4.76 8.68
C VAL A 40 -22.82 3.95 8.66
N ILE A 41 -23.80 4.27 9.49
CA ILE A 41 -25.12 3.60 9.49
C ILE A 41 -25.84 3.79 8.16
N ALA A 42 -25.84 5.01 7.60
CA ALA A 42 -26.41 5.29 6.29
C ALA A 42 -25.68 4.52 5.17
N LEU A 43 -24.35 4.45 5.25
CA LEU A 43 -23.52 3.70 4.30
C LEU A 43 -23.78 2.18 4.36
N VAL A 44 -23.81 1.59 5.56
CA VAL A 44 -24.13 0.16 5.77
C VAL A 44 -25.53 -0.15 5.25
N THR A 45 -26.51 0.72 5.54
CA THR A 45 -27.87 0.60 5.02
C THR A 45 -27.88 0.60 3.50
N LEU A 46 -27.13 1.50 2.86
CA LEU A 46 -26.98 1.54 1.40
C LEU A 46 -26.39 0.23 0.85
N PHE A 47 -25.38 -0.34 1.50
CA PHE A 47 -24.80 -1.64 1.11
C PHE A 47 -25.82 -2.78 1.23
N ILE A 48 -26.60 -2.84 2.32
CA ILE A 48 -27.66 -3.86 2.50
C ILE A 48 -28.76 -3.71 1.45
N LEU A 49 -29.19 -2.48 1.19
CA LEU A 49 -30.17 -2.17 0.14
C LEU A 49 -29.67 -2.52 -1.26
N HIS A 50 -28.35 -2.62 -1.48
CA HIS A 50 -27.75 -3.12 -2.71
C HIS A 50 -27.14 -4.53 -2.59
N GLY A 51 -27.50 -5.29 -1.55
CA GLY A 51 -26.85 -6.56 -1.19
C GLY A 51 -26.77 -7.58 -2.33
N GLU A 52 -27.79 -7.70 -3.18
CA GLU A 52 -27.75 -8.58 -4.36
C GLU A 52 -26.70 -8.14 -5.39
N ARG A 53 -26.57 -6.83 -5.62
CA ARG A 53 -25.59 -6.27 -6.55
C ARG A 53 -24.18 -6.54 -6.03
N TRP A 54 -23.94 -6.29 -4.75
CA TRP A 54 -22.66 -6.59 -4.12
C TRP A 54 -22.36 -8.08 -4.08
N ARG A 55 -23.35 -8.94 -3.83
CA ARG A 55 -23.16 -10.40 -3.88
C ARG A 55 -22.69 -10.85 -5.25
N ARG A 56 -23.33 -10.36 -6.32
CA ARG A 56 -22.91 -10.66 -7.71
C ARG A 56 -21.57 -10.01 -8.06
N PHE A 57 -21.31 -8.78 -7.60
CA PHE A 57 -20.04 -8.10 -7.83
C PHE A 57 -18.88 -8.71 -7.06
N TRP A 58 -19.07 -9.46 -5.98
CA TRP A 58 -17.94 -10.07 -5.26
C TRP A 58 -17.82 -11.56 -5.57
N LEU A 59 -18.92 -12.29 -5.61
CA LEU A 59 -18.89 -13.75 -5.45
C LEU A 59 -19.13 -14.53 -6.76
N THR A 60 -19.17 -13.85 -7.91
CA THR A 60 -19.20 -14.51 -9.23
C THR A 60 -17.81 -14.95 -9.68
N ALA A 61 -17.79 -15.82 -10.68
CA ALA A 61 -16.56 -16.20 -11.37
C ALA A 61 -16.26 -15.24 -12.54
N GLU A 62 -15.01 -15.20 -12.96
CA GLU A 62 -14.53 -14.39 -14.09
C GLU A 62 -13.36 -15.04 -14.82
N ASP A 63 -12.95 -14.41 -15.92
CA ASP A 63 -11.83 -14.82 -16.77
C ASP A 63 -10.47 -14.70 -16.03
N PRO A 64 -9.64 -15.76 -16.01
CA PRO A 64 -8.36 -15.78 -15.29
C PRO A 64 -7.23 -14.95 -15.90
N ARG A 65 -7.32 -14.53 -17.16
CA ARG A 65 -6.15 -14.04 -17.94
C ARG A 65 -5.54 -12.75 -17.39
N ALA A 66 -6.37 -11.84 -16.85
CA ALA A 66 -5.87 -10.61 -16.23
C ALA A 66 -5.00 -10.90 -14.99
N LEU A 67 -5.49 -11.78 -14.10
CA LEU A 67 -4.75 -12.19 -12.90
C LEU A 67 -3.54 -13.07 -13.22
N ALA A 68 -3.59 -13.83 -14.31
CA ALA A 68 -2.44 -14.60 -14.78
C ALA A 68 -1.30 -13.71 -15.28
N LEU A 69 -1.59 -12.68 -16.08
CA LEU A 69 -0.59 -11.69 -16.49
C LEU A 69 -0.07 -10.91 -15.28
N TYR A 70 -0.98 -10.49 -14.41
CA TYR A 70 -0.61 -9.80 -13.18
C TYR A 70 0.34 -10.65 -12.32
N ARG A 71 0.08 -11.95 -12.15
CA ARG A 71 0.98 -12.88 -11.45
C ARG A 71 2.39 -12.92 -12.02
N ILE A 72 2.52 -12.96 -13.35
CA ILE A 72 3.84 -13.00 -14.02
C ILE A 72 4.60 -11.70 -13.75
N VAL A 73 3.97 -10.55 -14.04
CA VAL A 73 4.65 -9.25 -13.91
C VAL A 73 4.92 -8.91 -12.44
N PHE A 74 3.96 -9.13 -11.55
CA PHE A 74 4.13 -8.88 -10.12
C PHE A 74 5.12 -9.86 -9.49
N GLY A 75 5.09 -11.14 -9.86
CA GLY A 75 6.04 -12.15 -9.39
C GLY A 75 7.48 -11.82 -9.79
N PHE A 76 7.70 -11.33 -11.00
CA PHE A 76 9.00 -10.80 -11.42
C PHE A 76 9.46 -9.65 -10.53
N PHE A 77 8.58 -8.68 -10.26
CA PHE A 77 8.94 -7.55 -9.40
C PHE A 77 9.06 -7.91 -7.92
N VAL A 78 8.44 -8.99 -7.43
CA VAL A 78 8.69 -9.55 -6.09
C VAL A 78 10.14 -10.01 -5.97
N ILE A 79 10.64 -10.72 -6.99
CA ILE A 79 12.05 -11.15 -7.09
C ILE A 79 12.97 -9.93 -7.16
N CYS A 80 12.70 -8.98 -8.06
CA CYS A 80 13.50 -7.77 -8.18
C CYS A 80 13.54 -6.97 -6.88
N ASN A 81 12.44 -6.92 -6.11
CA ASN A 81 12.41 -6.19 -4.84
C ASN A 81 13.34 -6.78 -3.78
N VAL A 82 13.49 -8.10 -3.71
CA VAL A 82 14.45 -8.71 -2.79
C VAL A 82 15.88 -8.55 -3.31
N ASN A 83 16.11 -8.73 -4.61
CA ASN A 83 17.43 -8.56 -5.21
C ASN A 83 17.92 -7.11 -5.26
N ASP A 84 17.04 -6.12 -5.06
CA ASP A 84 17.39 -4.71 -4.89
C ASP A 84 18.29 -4.47 -3.65
N PHE A 85 18.42 -5.46 -2.75
CA PHE A 85 19.28 -5.44 -1.56
C PHE A 85 20.58 -6.24 -1.72
N TRP A 86 20.95 -6.69 -2.92
CA TRP A 86 22.06 -7.65 -3.11
C TRP A 86 23.39 -7.20 -2.49
N GLU A 87 23.71 -5.91 -2.53
CA GLU A 87 24.92 -5.33 -1.91
C GLU A 87 24.87 -5.32 -0.37
N TYR A 88 23.68 -5.46 0.21
CA TYR A 88 23.40 -5.22 1.63
C TYR A 88 22.84 -6.44 2.34
N PHE A 89 22.89 -7.62 1.72
CA PHE A 89 22.33 -8.83 2.30
C PHE A 89 23.00 -9.21 3.63
N THR A 90 24.33 -9.22 3.69
CA THR A 90 25.07 -9.46 4.94
C THR A 90 24.75 -8.38 5.99
N PHE A 91 24.84 -7.10 5.59
CA PHE A 91 24.53 -5.98 6.47
C PHE A 91 23.13 -6.05 7.09
N LEU A 92 22.12 -6.51 6.35
CA LEU A 92 20.74 -6.48 6.79
C LEU A 92 20.26 -7.76 7.47
N PHE A 93 20.67 -8.93 6.97
CA PHE A 93 19.95 -10.17 7.23
C PHE A 93 20.77 -11.26 7.91
N THR A 94 22.07 -11.04 8.15
CA THR A 94 22.93 -12.03 8.80
C THR A 94 23.32 -11.64 10.22
N ASP A 95 23.90 -12.60 10.94
CA ASP A 95 24.52 -12.41 12.27
C ASP A 95 25.76 -11.50 12.26
N GLU A 96 26.32 -11.23 11.09
CA GLU A 96 27.44 -10.30 10.86
C GLU A 96 26.97 -8.85 10.62
N GLY A 97 25.69 -8.64 10.34
CA GLY A 97 25.11 -7.36 9.95
C GLY A 97 24.87 -6.36 11.10
N ILE A 98 24.04 -5.34 10.84
CA ILE A 98 23.72 -4.28 11.81
C ILE A 98 23.14 -4.83 13.12
N PHE A 99 22.29 -5.85 13.00
CA PHE A 99 21.68 -6.56 14.11
C PHE A 99 22.13 -8.01 14.09
N THR A 100 22.82 -8.42 15.15
CA THR A 100 23.00 -9.84 15.48
C THR A 100 21.65 -10.51 15.76
N ALA A 101 21.61 -11.84 15.77
CA ALA A 101 20.37 -12.60 15.90
C ALA A 101 19.54 -12.24 17.15
N ASP A 102 20.20 -12.11 18.30
CA ASP A 102 19.62 -11.73 19.59
C ASP A 102 19.07 -10.30 19.58
N VAL A 103 19.82 -9.36 19.01
CA VAL A 103 19.39 -7.97 18.88
C VAL A 103 18.18 -7.91 17.96
N ALA A 104 18.19 -8.60 16.82
CA ALA A 104 17.06 -8.64 15.90
C ALA A 104 15.80 -9.19 16.58
N ARG A 105 15.90 -10.28 17.34
CA ARG A 105 14.79 -10.80 18.17
C ARG A 105 14.29 -9.73 19.14
N GLN A 106 15.18 -9.00 19.81
CA GLN A 106 14.81 -8.04 20.83
C GLN A 106 14.24 -6.72 20.27
N VAL A 107 14.80 -6.17 19.19
CA VAL A 107 14.34 -4.89 18.63
C VAL A 107 13.15 -5.06 17.69
N HIS A 108 13.02 -6.20 17.02
CA HIS A 108 11.95 -6.45 16.09
C HIS A 108 10.87 -7.37 16.65
N ALA A 109 11.17 -8.36 17.49
CA ALA A 109 10.17 -9.36 17.89
C ALA A 109 10.12 -9.65 19.41
N SER A 110 10.54 -8.71 20.27
CA SER A 110 10.67 -8.94 21.72
C SER A 110 9.44 -9.55 22.37
N ALA A 111 8.24 -9.11 22.00
CA ALA A 111 6.99 -9.65 22.54
C ALA A 111 6.82 -11.15 22.24
N GLN A 112 7.24 -11.63 21.08
CA GLN A 112 7.18 -13.05 20.69
C GLN A 112 8.30 -13.89 21.31
N PHE A 113 9.42 -13.26 21.66
CA PHE A 113 10.60 -13.94 22.20
C PHE A 113 10.76 -13.73 23.72
N LYS A 114 9.67 -13.44 24.44
CA LYS A 114 9.69 -13.31 25.91
C LYS A 114 10.09 -14.61 26.62
N GLY A 115 9.62 -15.75 26.12
CA GLY A 115 9.90 -17.09 26.66
C GLY A 115 11.03 -17.82 25.94
N PHE A 116 12.00 -17.09 25.39
CA PHE A 116 13.12 -17.65 24.62
C PHE A 116 14.45 -17.06 25.10
N GLY A 117 15.43 -17.93 25.39
CA GLY A 117 16.78 -17.57 25.81
C GLY A 117 17.73 -17.41 24.64
N ASP A 118 18.67 -16.46 24.75
CA ASP A 118 19.62 -16.15 23.67
C ASP A 118 20.93 -16.96 23.74
N GLY A 119 21.19 -17.68 24.85
CA GLY A 119 22.34 -18.58 24.99
C GLY A 119 23.66 -17.93 25.40
N PHE A 120 23.63 -16.70 25.92
CA PHE A 120 24.84 -15.99 26.38
C PHE A 120 25.22 -16.25 27.84
N THR A 121 24.33 -16.84 28.63
CA THR A 121 24.56 -17.18 30.03
C THR A 121 23.99 -18.55 30.33
N ASP A 122 24.55 -19.26 31.31
CA ASP A 122 24.04 -20.56 31.75
C ASP A 122 22.61 -20.48 32.31
N GLU A 123 22.28 -19.33 32.90
CA GLU A 123 20.93 -19.03 33.37
C GLU A 123 19.92 -18.90 32.21
N GLU A 124 20.35 -18.49 31.01
CA GLU A 124 19.49 -18.23 29.85
C GLU A 124 19.91 -19.07 28.64
N PRO A 125 19.77 -20.41 28.70
CA PRO A 125 20.18 -21.29 27.62
C PRO A 125 19.41 -20.98 26.33
N TRP A 126 20.06 -21.24 25.19
CA TRP A 126 19.44 -21.01 23.90
C TRP A 126 18.21 -21.92 23.71
N GLY A 127 17.06 -21.32 23.39
CA GLY A 127 15.82 -22.05 23.14
C GLY A 127 14.63 -21.53 23.92
N PHE A 128 13.46 -22.16 23.72
CA PHE A 128 12.26 -21.84 24.51
C PHE A 128 12.39 -22.40 25.93
N PHE A 129 12.04 -21.59 26.93
CA PHE A 129 12.12 -22.00 28.34
C PHE A 129 11.15 -23.14 28.67
N ASP A 130 9.98 -23.12 28.03
CA ASP A 130 8.92 -24.11 28.19
C ASP A 130 7.97 -24.10 26.97
N MET A 131 6.94 -24.96 26.99
CA MET A 131 5.91 -25.01 25.94
C MET A 131 5.09 -23.71 25.84
N TRP A 132 4.95 -22.97 26.95
CA TRP A 132 4.24 -21.69 26.96
C TRP A 132 5.01 -20.59 26.23
N GLY A 133 6.34 -20.60 26.30
CA GLY A 133 7.22 -19.74 25.51
C GLY A 133 7.03 -19.96 24.01
N LEU A 134 6.93 -21.23 23.58
CA LEU A 134 6.61 -21.55 22.19
C LEU A 134 5.22 -21.04 21.80
N ILE A 135 4.20 -21.26 22.64
CA ILE A 135 2.84 -20.76 22.39
C ILE A 135 2.83 -19.23 22.28
N GLU A 136 3.58 -18.51 23.11
CA GLU A 136 3.67 -17.05 23.05
C GLU A 136 4.33 -16.57 21.75
N PHE A 137 5.38 -17.25 21.29
CA PHE A 137 5.95 -17.02 19.97
C PHE A 137 4.92 -17.20 18.85
N LEU A 138 4.14 -18.28 18.90
CA LEU A 138 3.13 -18.60 17.88
C LEU A 138 1.96 -17.60 17.83
N LYS A 139 1.71 -16.84 18.90
CA LYS A 139 0.65 -15.82 18.91
C LYS A 139 1.00 -14.58 18.10
N GLY A 140 2.28 -14.28 17.91
CA GLY A 140 2.68 -13.03 17.28
C GLY A 140 2.73 -13.08 15.75
N PRO A 141 2.88 -11.91 15.10
CA PRO A 141 2.78 -11.81 13.64
C PRO A 141 4.11 -11.94 12.89
N LYS A 142 5.27 -11.89 13.56
CA LYS A 142 6.59 -11.78 12.90
C LYS A 142 7.22 -13.15 12.74
N TRP A 143 6.88 -13.81 11.65
CA TRP A 143 7.37 -15.14 11.31
C TRP A 143 8.61 -15.03 10.42
N SER A 144 9.78 -15.32 11.00
CA SER A 144 11.05 -15.36 10.28
C SER A 144 11.89 -16.53 10.74
N LEU A 145 12.37 -17.33 9.78
CA LEU A 145 13.37 -18.37 10.04
C LEU A 145 14.73 -17.75 10.40
N LEU A 146 14.97 -16.52 9.94
CA LEU A 146 16.21 -15.78 10.19
C LEU A 146 16.30 -15.22 11.62
N TYR A 147 15.27 -15.40 12.46
CA TYR A 147 15.44 -15.19 13.90
C TYR A 147 16.14 -16.36 14.60
N PHE A 148 16.23 -17.52 13.94
CA PHE A 148 16.85 -18.73 14.48
C PHE A 148 18.13 -19.09 13.74
N TRP A 149 18.15 -18.91 12.41
CA TRP A 149 19.29 -19.23 11.56
C TRP A 149 19.60 -18.08 10.60
N ASP A 150 20.64 -17.33 10.90
CA ASP A 150 21.04 -16.13 10.15
C ASP A 150 22.55 -16.03 9.92
N THR A 151 23.29 -17.15 9.98
CA THR A 151 24.64 -17.16 9.42
C THR A 151 24.59 -16.81 7.92
N PRO A 152 25.65 -16.27 7.29
CA PRO A 152 25.67 -15.97 5.86
C PRO A 152 25.22 -17.15 5.01
N THR A 153 25.72 -18.37 5.32
CA THR A 153 25.30 -19.59 4.64
C THR A 153 23.81 -19.88 4.79
N ALA A 154 23.26 -19.76 6.01
CA ALA A 154 21.84 -19.98 6.25
C ALA A 154 20.97 -18.96 5.50
N PHE A 155 21.38 -17.69 5.49
CA PHE A 155 20.70 -16.65 4.73
C PHE A 155 20.73 -16.94 3.22
N TRP A 156 21.88 -17.30 2.65
CA TRP A 156 21.98 -17.63 1.22
C TRP A 156 21.10 -18.83 0.85
N ILE A 157 21.03 -19.87 1.70
CA ILE A 157 20.10 -20.99 1.50
C ILE A 157 18.65 -20.49 1.49
N HIS A 158 18.27 -19.65 2.45
CA HIS A 158 16.93 -19.06 2.53
C HIS A 158 16.62 -18.20 1.30
N LEU A 159 17.58 -17.40 0.82
CA LEU A 159 17.45 -16.57 -0.36
C LEU A 159 17.26 -17.43 -1.62
N TRP A 160 18.08 -18.45 -1.83
CA TRP A 160 17.91 -19.38 -2.97
C TRP A 160 16.57 -20.11 -2.92
N ALA A 161 16.12 -20.53 -1.73
CA ALA A 161 14.81 -21.10 -1.55
C ALA A 161 13.70 -20.10 -1.94
N PHE A 162 13.82 -18.83 -1.53
CA PHE A 162 12.92 -17.77 -1.95
C PHE A 162 12.92 -17.59 -3.47
N GLU A 163 14.09 -17.44 -4.10
CA GLU A 163 14.25 -17.19 -5.53
C GLU A 163 13.63 -18.30 -6.38
N ILE A 164 13.95 -19.55 -6.07
CA ILE A 164 13.42 -20.73 -6.78
C ILE A 164 11.90 -20.78 -6.63
N ILE A 165 11.37 -20.63 -5.42
CA ILE A 165 9.94 -20.72 -5.15
C ILE A 165 9.18 -19.54 -5.78
N ALA A 166 9.72 -18.32 -5.71
CA ALA A 166 9.16 -17.14 -6.36
C ALA A 166 9.16 -17.28 -7.90
N ALA A 167 10.23 -17.83 -8.49
CA ALA A 167 10.30 -18.11 -9.91
C ALA A 167 9.26 -19.18 -10.31
N LEU A 168 9.10 -20.25 -9.54
CA LEU A 168 8.05 -21.25 -9.77
C LEU A 168 6.65 -20.64 -9.63
N PHE A 169 6.44 -19.74 -8.66
CA PHE A 169 5.20 -18.99 -8.54
C PHE A 169 4.95 -18.06 -9.72
N MET A 170 5.99 -17.40 -10.27
CA MET A 170 5.95 -16.54 -11.47
C MET A 170 5.73 -17.33 -12.76
N LEU A 171 6.22 -18.57 -12.86
CA LEU A 171 5.94 -19.49 -13.97
C LEU A 171 4.58 -20.20 -13.83
N GLY A 172 4.07 -20.30 -12.61
CA GLY A 172 2.74 -20.82 -12.30
C GLY A 172 2.76 -22.33 -12.18
N PHE A 173 3.77 -22.85 -11.50
CA PHE A 173 3.89 -24.24 -11.10
C PHE A 173 3.47 -24.38 -9.64
N TRP A 174 2.51 -25.26 -9.37
CA TRP A 174 1.86 -25.44 -8.06
C TRP A 174 1.46 -24.10 -7.44
N THR A 175 0.83 -23.25 -8.25
CA THR A 175 0.69 -21.81 -8.03
C THR A 175 0.18 -21.44 -6.64
N ARG A 176 -0.69 -22.26 -6.03
CA ARG A 176 -1.20 -22.01 -4.68
C ARG A 176 -0.13 -22.25 -3.61
N THR A 177 0.57 -23.36 -3.69
CA THR A 177 1.62 -23.74 -2.73
C THR A 177 2.82 -22.82 -2.87
N THR A 178 3.30 -22.61 -4.10
CA THR A 178 4.42 -21.70 -4.36
C THR A 178 4.09 -20.27 -3.97
N GLY A 179 2.87 -19.78 -4.22
CA GLY A 179 2.45 -18.45 -3.75
C GLY A 179 2.48 -18.29 -2.23
N VAL A 180 2.02 -19.30 -1.47
CA VAL A 180 2.09 -19.29 0.01
C VAL A 180 3.54 -19.32 0.49
N LEU A 181 4.37 -20.19 -0.10
CA LEU A 181 5.78 -20.29 0.26
C LEU A 181 6.55 -19.01 -0.09
N THR A 182 6.34 -18.40 -1.26
CA THR A 182 6.91 -17.10 -1.63
C THR A 182 6.55 -16.05 -0.58
N PHE A 183 5.29 -16.00 -0.14
CA PHE A 183 4.86 -15.04 0.87
C PHE A 183 5.56 -15.24 2.21
N PHE A 184 5.69 -16.47 2.71
CA PHE A 184 6.38 -16.71 3.99
C PHE A 184 7.90 -16.50 3.88
N LEU A 185 8.53 -16.96 2.81
CA LEU A 185 9.97 -16.78 2.59
C LEU A 185 10.35 -15.30 2.43
N MET A 186 9.54 -14.53 1.69
CA MET A 186 9.71 -13.08 1.56
C MET A 186 9.52 -12.36 2.90
N ASN A 187 8.43 -12.66 3.62
CA ASN A 187 8.19 -12.06 4.93
C ASN A 187 9.27 -12.42 5.96
N SER A 188 9.85 -13.62 5.87
CA SER A 188 10.98 -14.02 6.71
C SER A 188 12.17 -13.08 6.54
N ILE A 189 12.48 -12.67 5.31
CA ILE A 189 13.51 -11.66 5.03
C ILE A 189 13.08 -10.31 5.62
N PHE A 190 11.84 -9.86 5.34
CA PHE A 190 11.37 -8.54 5.78
C PHE A 190 11.33 -8.38 7.31
N PHE A 191 10.89 -9.39 8.05
CA PHE A 191 10.83 -9.29 9.51
C PHE A 191 12.20 -9.35 10.19
N ARG A 192 13.21 -9.94 9.54
CA ARG A 192 14.56 -10.02 10.11
C ARG A 192 15.15 -8.64 10.39
N ASN A 193 14.83 -7.64 9.56
CA ASN A 193 15.33 -6.28 9.73
C ASN A 193 14.36 -5.26 9.14
N HIS A 194 13.96 -4.27 9.94
CA HIS A 194 13.03 -3.22 9.50
C HIS A 194 13.71 -1.94 9.01
N LEU A 195 15.05 -1.88 8.99
CA LEU A 195 15.80 -0.68 8.62
C LEU A 195 15.44 -0.17 7.21
N PHE A 196 15.33 -1.07 6.24
CA PHE A 196 14.98 -0.74 4.86
C PHE A 196 13.47 -0.61 4.61
N TRP A 197 12.62 -0.83 5.62
CA TRP A 197 11.18 -1.01 5.44
C TRP A 197 10.47 0.27 4.99
N GLU A 198 9.67 0.18 3.94
CA GLU A 198 8.97 1.29 3.32
C GLU A 198 7.51 0.95 2.96
N GLY A 199 6.84 1.88 2.29
CA GLY A 199 5.57 1.59 1.63
C GLY A 199 5.69 0.46 0.59
N THR A 200 6.88 0.25 0.03
CA THR A 200 7.19 -0.80 -0.96
C THR A 200 6.87 -2.19 -0.43
N GLU A 201 7.45 -2.58 0.71
CA GLU A 201 7.29 -3.91 1.28
C GLU A 201 5.83 -4.16 1.69
N LEU A 202 5.11 -3.12 2.12
CA LEU A 202 3.67 -3.18 2.40
C LEU A 202 2.86 -3.48 1.12
N VAL A 203 3.14 -2.82 0.00
CA VAL A 203 2.51 -3.12 -1.31
C VAL A 203 2.73 -4.59 -1.65
N TYR A 204 3.97 -5.05 -1.65
CA TYR A 204 4.28 -6.41 -2.08
C TYR A 204 3.59 -7.47 -1.21
N ARG A 205 3.62 -7.31 0.12
CA ARG A 205 2.94 -8.22 1.05
C ARG A 205 1.43 -8.28 0.84
N VAL A 206 0.77 -7.12 0.80
CA VAL A 206 -0.70 -7.02 0.66
C VAL A 206 -1.17 -7.68 -0.64
N PHE A 207 -0.56 -7.31 -1.75
CA PHE A 207 -1.02 -7.77 -3.06
C PHE A 207 -0.63 -9.23 -3.34
N LEU A 208 0.48 -9.71 -2.78
CA LEU A 208 0.83 -11.13 -2.81
C LEU A 208 -0.19 -11.97 -2.03
N ALA A 209 -0.63 -11.49 -0.85
CA ALA A 209 -1.66 -12.16 -0.06
C ALA A 209 -2.97 -12.33 -0.85
N TYR A 210 -3.40 -11.32 -1.60
CA TYR A 210 -4.59 -11.43 -2.45
C TYR A 210 -4.39 -12.38 -3.63
N LEU A 211 -3.19 -12.39 -4.21
CA LEU A 211 -2.87 -13.22 -5.37
C LEU A 211 -2.86 -14.72 -5.02
N ILE A 212 -2.49 -15.09 -3.79
CA ILE A 212 -2.62 -16.47 -3.26
C ILE A 212 -4.06 -16.98 -3.37
N CYS A 213 -5.05 -16.10 -3.15
CA CYS A 213 -6.46 -16.45 -3.23
C CYS A 213 -7.06 -16.40 -4.65
N ALA A 214 -6.30 -15.91 -5.64
CA ALA A 214 -6.79 -15.53 -6.96
C ALA A 214 -6.97 -16.69 -7.95
N LYS A 215 -6.42 -17.88 -7.67
CA LYS A 215 -6.31 -19.00 -8.66
C LYS A 215 -5.68 -18.55 -9.99
N SER A 216 -4.71 -17.65 -9.93
CA SER A 216 -4.00 -17.06 -11.08
C SER A 216 -3.24 -18.08 -11.95
N GLY A 217 -3.10 -19.33 -11.48
CA GLY A 217 -2.57 -20.46 -12.25
C GLY A 217 -3.54 -21.09 -13.25
N TYR A 218 -4.74 -20.54 -13.47
CA TYR A 218 -5.73 -21.08 -14.42
C TYR A 218 -5.55 -20.55 -15.86
N ALA A 219 -4.64 -19.61 -16.07
CA ALA A 219 -4.18 -19.14 -17.37
C ALA A 219 -2.67 -18.80 -17.31
N TYR A 220 -2.02 -18.79 -18.48
CA TYR A 220 -0.60 -18.43 -18.67
C TYR A 220 0.34 -19.05 -17.61
N SER A 221 0.18 -20.33 -17.33
CA SER A 221 0.89 -21.03 -16.25
C SER A 221 1.29 -22.45 -16.67
N LEU A 222 2.34 -22.97 -16.02
CA LEU A 222 2.73 -24.38 -16.16
C LEU A 222 1.62 -25.33 -15.66
N ASP A 223 0.92 -24.98 -14.58
CA ASP A 223 -0.22 -25.75 -14.06
C ASP A 223 -1.33 -25.94 -15.11
N ASN A 224 -1.69 -24.86 -15.82
CA ASN A 224 -2.71 -24.92 -16.87
C ASN A 224 -2.22 -25.71 -18.07
N TRP A 225 -0.96 -25.50 -18.48
CA TRP A 225 -0.35 -26.21 -19.59
C TRP A 225 -0.29 -27.73 -19.35
N LEU A 226 0.19 -28.16 -18.18
CA LEU A 226 0.23 -29.57 -17.79
C LEU A 226 -1.17 -30.17 -17.66
N ARG A 227 -2.17 -29.40 -17.19
CA ARG A 227 -3.58 -29.82 -17.20
C ARG A 227 -4.07 -30.07 -18.63
N CYS A 228 -3.91 -29.09 -19.52
CA CYS A 228 -4.36 -29.18 -20.91
C CYS A 228 -3.67 -30.33 -21.66
N ARG A 229 -2.36 -30.53 -21.44
CA ARG A 229 -1.62 -31.66 -22.04
C ARG A 229 -2.19 -33.02 -21.61
N ARG A 230 -2.54 -33.17 -20.33
CA ARG A 230 -3.20 -34.39 -19.81
C ARG A 230 -4.61 -34.58 -20.37
N LEU A 231 -5.40 -33.50 -20.49
CA LEU A 231 -6.76 -33.56 -21.03
C LEU A 231 -6.77 -33.88 -22.53
N ARG A 232 -5.85 -33.30 -23.31
CA ARG A 232 -5.66 -33.58 -24.74
C ARG A 232 -5.37 -35.06 -24.97
N ARG A 233 -4.45 -35.65 -24.21
CA ARG A 233 -4.15 -37.10 -24.30
C ARG A 233 -5.36 -37.99 -24.01
N LYS A 234 -6.34 -37.49 -23.23
CA LYS A 234 -7.57 -38.21 -22.90
C LYS A 234 -8.73 -37.89 -23.84
N GLY A 235 -8.55 -37.01 -24.83
CA GLY A 235 -9.63 -36.54 -25.70
C GLY A 235 -10.70 -35.71 -24.97
N LEU A 236 -10.37 -35.10 -23.83
CA LEU A 236 -11.32 -34.36 -22.98
C LEU A 236 -11.11 -32.84 -22.99
N LEU A 237 -10.23 -32.34 -23.86
CA LEU A 237 -9.94 -30.90 -24.00
C LEU A 237 -10.73 -30.34 -25.18
N SER A 238 -11.44 -29.23 -24.96
CA SER A 238 -11.96 -28.42 -26.06
C SER A 238 -10.79 -27.64 -26.66
N GLU A 239 -10.45 -27.95 -27.91
CA GLU A 239 -9.37 -27.27 -28.62
C GLU A 239 -9.89 -26.06 -29.40
N ARG A 240 -8.97 -25.19 -29.83
CA ARG A 240 -9.30 -23.94 -30.54
C ARG A 240 -10.16 -24.20 -31.79
N ASP A 241 -9.73 -25.16 -32.61
CA ASP A 241 -10.32 -25.43 -33.91
C ASP A 241 -11.29 -26.64 -33.86
N GLY A 242 -11.59 -27.13 -32.66
CA GLY A 242 -12.49 -28.25 -32.41
C GLY A 242 -13.78 -27.85 -31.69
N PRO A 243 -14.60 -28.84 -31.28
CA PRO A 243 -15.86 -28.59 -30.60
C PRO A 243 -15.69 -27.74 -29.34
N GLY A 244 -16.51 -26.70 -29.21
CA GLY A 244 -16.46 -25.72 -28.10
C GLY A 244 -15.38 -24.64 -28.23
N GLY A 245 -14.52 -24.67 -29.26
CA GLY A 245 -13.59 -23.57 -29.59
C GLY A 245 -12.62 -23.16 -28.47
N GLY A 246 -12.31 -24.06 -27.55
CA GLY A 246 -11.49 -23.77 -26.35
C GLY A 246 -12.27 -23.32 -25.12
N ALA A 247 -13.56 -23.02 -25.24
CA ALA A 247 -14.44 -22.62 -24.13
C ALA A 247 -15.03 -23.81 -23.37
N GLY A 248 -14.83 -25.04 -23.85
CA GLY A 248 -15.49 -26.23 -23.32
C GLY A 248 -16.78 -26.57 -24.07
N LEU A 249 -17.27 -27.79 -23.87
CA LEU A 249 -18.51 -28.30 -24.48
C LEU A 249 -19.30 -29.08 -23.45
N ALA A 250 -20.61 -28.88 -23.40
CA ALA A 250 -21.50 -29.68 -22.57
C ALA A 250 -21.50 -31.15 -23.04
N PRO A 251 -21.84 -32.11 -22.15
CA PRO A 251 -22.01 -33.51 -22.55
C PRO A 251 -23.03 -33.65 -23.71
N SER A 252 -22.65 -34.42 -24.72
CA SER A 252 -23.46 -34.77 -25.89
C SER A 252 -23.27 -36.25 -26.24
N GLU A 253 -24.01 -36.78 -27.22
CA GLU A 253 -23.82 -38.16 -27.71
C GLU A 253 -22.39 -38.41 -28.19
N GLU A 254 -21.82 -37.46 -28.95
CA GLU A 254 -20.44 -37.51 -29.45
C GLU A 254 -19.40 -37.35 -28.33
N HIS A 255 -19.74 -36.57 -27.29
CA HIS A 255 -18.88 -36.33 -26.14
C HIS A 255 -19.60 -36.59 -24.82
N PRO A 256 -19.76 -37.86 -24.39
CA PRO A 256 -20.59 -38.21 -23.22
C PRO A 256 -20.11 -37.59 -21.90
N LYS A 257 -18.82 -37.26 -21.80
CA LYS A 257 -18.23 -36.58 -20.63
C LYS A 257 -18.13 -35.06 -20.78
N GLY A 258 -18.54 -34.52 -21.93
CA GLY A 258 -18.26 -33.15 -22.36
C GLY A 258 -16.77 -32.88 -22.59
N LEU A 259 -16.44 -31.66 -22.98
CA LEU A 259 -15.07 -31.20 -23.16
C LEU A 259 -14.77 -30.05 -22.19
N GLN A 260 -13.58 -30.07 -21.58
CA GLN A 260 -13.14 -29.03 -20.66
C GLN A 260 -12.49 -27.85 -21.40
N ALA A 261 -12.70 -26.65 -20.87
CA ALA A 261 -12.11 -25.43 -21.39
C ALA A 261 -10.59 -25.34 -21.18
N ILE A 262 -9.93 -24.57 -22.05
CA ILE A 262 -8.50 -24.23 -21.90
C ILE A 262 -8.29 -23.29 -20.70
N TYR A 263 -9.13 -22.29 -20.53
CA TYR A 263 -9.06 -21.32 -19.43
C TYR A 263 -10.31 -21.40 -18.56
N ARG A 264 -10.21 -22.06 -17.40
CA ARG A 264 -11.32 -22.19 -16.45
C ARG A 264 -11.59 -20.88 -15.72
N LEU A 265 -12.86 -20.63 -15.39
CA LEU A 265 -13.24 -19.44 -14.62
C LEU A 265 -12.66 -19.48 -13.19
N ILE A 266 -12.38 -18.31 -12.64
CA ILE A 266 -11.82 -18.12 -11.29
C ILE A 266 -12.69 -17.18 -10.45
N PRO A 267 -12.58 -17.19 -9.11
CA PRO A 267 -13.28 -16.23 -8.26
C PRO A 267 -12.91 -14.78 -8.59
N ALA A 268 -13.90 -13.89 -8.71
CA ALA A 268 -13.64 -12.50 -9.08
C ALA A 268 -13.23 -11.58 -7.92
N TRP A 269 -13.57 -11.95 -6.67
CA TRP A 269 -13.28 -11.11 -5.51
C TRP A 269 -11.80 -10.76 -5.32
N PRO A 270 -10.79 -11.62 -5.58
CA PRO A 270 -9.39 -11.26 -5.32
C PRO A 270 -8.90 -10.12 -6.20
N ARG A 271 -9.25 -10.15 -7.49
CA ARG A 271 -8.95 -9.05 -8.43
C ARG A 271 -9.66 -7.76 -8.02
N ARG A 272 -10.95 -7.88 -7.68
CA ARG A 272 -11.76 -6.73 -7.26
C ARG A 272 -11.26 -6.14 -5.94
N LEU A 273 -10.80 -6.98 -5.01
CA LEU A 273 -10.22 -6.53 -3.75
C LEU A 273 -8.89 -5.80 -4.00
N ALA A 274 -8.04 -6.30 -4.90
CA ALA A 274 -6.83 -5.59 -5.32
C ALA A 274 -7.13 -4.23 -5.98
N MET A 275 -8.18 -4.10 -6.79
CA MET A 275 -8.58 -2.78 -7.32
C MET A 275 -9.01 -1.82 -6.20
N PHE A 276 -9.89 -2.28 -5.31
CA PHE A 276 -10.36 -1.49 -4.17
C PHE A 276 -9.22 -1.10 -3.25
N GLN A 277 -8.26 -2.01 -3.08
CA GLN A 277 -7.06 -1.80 -2.32
C GLN A 277 -6.27 -0.62 -2.87
N LEU A 278 -5.90 -0.67 -4.16
CA LEU A 278 -5.15 0.41 -4.80
C LEU A 278 -5.89 1.75 -4.69
N GLY A 279 -7.20 1.75 -4.94
CA GLY A 279 -8.04 2.93 -4.80
C GLY A 279 -8.00 3.54 -3.41
N THR A 280 -8.16 2.71 -2.38
CA THR A 280 -8.23 3.15 -0.99
C THR A 280 -6.91 3.74 -0.52
N VAL A 281 -5.78 3.11 -0.87
CA VAL A 281 -4.50 3.63 -0.36
C VAL A 281 -4.09 4.91 -1.09
N TYR A 282 -4.39 5.07 -2.39
CA TYR A 282 -4.20 6.37 -3.06
C TYR A 282 -5.01 7.47 -2.38
N ALA A 283 -6.30 7.22 -2.12
CA ALA A 283 -7.15 8.19 -1.42
C ALA A 283 -6.56 8.56 -0.05
N PHE A 284 -6.10 7.57 0.73
CA PHE A 284 -5.42 7.83 2.00
C PHE A 284 -4.18 8.72 1.82
N THR A 285 -3.32 8.39 0.85
CA THR A 285 -2.08 9.15 0.54
C THR A 285 -2.38 10.61 0.29
N GLY A 286 -3.35 10.87 -0.58
CA GLY A 286 -3.75 12.22 -0.92
C GLY A 286 -4.30 12.96 0.29
N ILE A 287 -5.18 12.33 1.07
CA ILE A 287 -5.80 12.94 2.27
C ILE A 287 -4.75 13.35 3.32
N VAL A 288 -3.67 12.56 3.48
CA VAL A 288 -2.61 12.88 4.45
C VAL A 288 -1.63 13.93 3.95
N LYS A 289 -1.57 14.24 2.66
CA LYS A 289 -0.74 15.31 2.04
C LYS A 289 -1.36 16.71 2.20
N ASN A 290 -1.77 17.03 3.42
CA ASN A 290 -2.55 18.23 3.75
C ASN A 290 -1.72 19.40 4.30
N GLY A 291 -0.39 19.35 4.21
CA GLY A 291 0.47 20.44 4.67
C GLY A 291 0.53 21.64 3.71
N SER A 292 0.98 22.78 4.23
CA SER A 292 1.03 24.06 3.51
C SER A 292 1.90 24.04 2.24
N VAL A 293 2.91 23.17 2.16
CA VAL A 293 3.79 23.05 0.98
C VAL A 293 3.04 22.39 -0.18
N TRP A 294 2.18 21.41 0.10
CA TRP A 294 1.28 20.81 -0.89
C TRP A 294 0.22 21.80 -1.37
N ALA A 295 -0.36 22.57 -0.44
CA ALA A 295 -1.33 23.62 -0.77
C ALA A 295 -0.73 24.67 -1.71
N LYS A 296 0.49 25.17 -1.40
CA LYS A 296 1.23 26.15 -2.21
C LYS A 296 1.66 25.60 -3.59
N GLY A 297 1.72 24.28 -3.74
CA GLY A 297 2.14 23.61 -4.97
C GLY A 297 3.65 23.36 -5.08
N ASP A 298 4.40 23.57 -4.00
CA ASP A 298 5.88 23.47 -4.06
C ASP A 298 6.39 22.06 -3.71
N ALA A 299 5.49 21.11 -3.40
CA ALA A 299 5.89 19.82 -2.85
C ALA A 299 6.70 18.95 -3.81
N ILE A 300 6.34 18.90 -5.09
CA ILE A 300 7.13 18.14 -6.09
C ILE A 300 8.49 18.79 -6.34
N TYR A 301 8.59 20.12 -6.28
CA TYR A 301 9.89 20.79 -6.38
C TYR A 301 10.85 20.30 -5.30
N TYR A 302 10.40 20.29 -4.04
CA TYR A 302 11.22 19.76 -2.94
C TYR A 302 11.48 18.27 -3.07
N ALA A 303 10.48 17.49 -3.51
CA ALA A 303 10.65 16.04 -3.69
C ALA A 303 11.69 15.70 -4.77
N TRP A 304 11.75 16.46 -5.86
CA TRP A 304 12.74 16.27 -6.92
C TRP A 304 14.13 16.77 -6.51
N ASN A 305 14.22 17.82 -5.71
CA ASN A 305 15.51 18.39 -5.26
C ASN A 305 16.09 17.70 -4.01
N MET A 306 15.57 16.53 -3.63
CA MET A 306 16.23 15.71 -2.61
C MET A 306 17.35 14.88 -3.24
N ASP A 307 18.57 15.07 -2.77
CA ASP A 307 19.76 14.52 -3.43
C ASP A 307 19.88 13.00 -3.35
N HIS A 308 19.21 12.42 -2.36
CA HIS A 308 19.14 10.98 -2.17
C HIS A 308 18.32 10.28 -3.26
N PHE A 309 17.38 10.99 -3.89
CA PHE A 309 16.32 10.37 -4.68
C PHE A 309 16.34 10.71 -6.16
N TYR A 310 17.07 11.71 -6.66
CA TYR A 310 17.02 11.98 -8.11
C TYR A 310 17.92 11.02 -8.90
N ARG A 311 17.53 10.72 -10.16
CA ARG A 311 18.37 9.93 -11.09
C ARG A 311 19.37 10.77 -11.88
N TYR A 312 19.01 12.02 -12.13
CA TYR A 312 19.75 13.02 -12.87
C TYR A 312 19.69 14.33 -12.08
N TYR A 313 20.69 15.21 -12.20
CA TYR A 313 20.65 16.54 -11.59
C TYR A 313 19.39 17.32 -11.99
N PRO A 314 18.39 17.44 -11.09
CA PRO A 314 17.12 18.05 -11.46
C PRO A 314 17.19 19.56 -11.35
N GLN A 315 18.21 20.15 -10.71
CA GLN A 315 18.28 21.58 -10.40
C GLN A 315 18.15 22.43 -11.67
N ARG A 316 18.88 22.08 -12.74
CA ARG A 316 18.78 22.74 -14.05
C ARG A 316 17.38 22.59 -14.66
N LEU A 317 16.82 21.38 -14.59
CA LEU A 317 15.49 21.09 -15.13
C LEU A 317 14.40 21.87 -14.37
N THR A 318 14.47 21.90 -13.04
CA THR A 318 13.51 22.60 -12.19
C THR A 318 13.60 24.12 -12.34
N ALA A 319 14.78 24.67 -12.59
CA ALA A 319 14.96 26.07 -12.95
C ALA A 319 14.38 26.39 -14.35
N LEU A 320 14.60 25.50 -15.34
CA LEU A 320 14.15 25.68 -16.73
C LEU A 320 12.62 25.57 -16.88
N ILE A 321 12.03 24.53 -16.29
CA ILE A 321 10.60 24.22 -16.38
C ILE A 321 9.75 25.28 -15.63
N GLY A 322 10.37 25.99 -14.68
CA GLY A 322 9.75 27.09 -13.95
C GLY A 322 8.81 26.64 -12.83
N THR A 323 8.64 27.52 -11.84
CA THR A 323 7.85 27.26 -10.61
C THR A 323 6.39 26.90 -10.89
N ASN A 324 5.80 27.46 -11.95
CA ASN A 324 4.38 27.27 -12.26
C ASN A 324 4.04 25.86 -12.76
N PHE A 325 4.91 25.22 -13.56
CA PHE A 325 4.66 23.87 -14.04
C PHE A 325 4.83 22.85 -12.92
N LEU A 326 5.83 23.01 -12.06
CA LEU A 326 6.00 22.15 -10.88
C LEU A 326 4.83 22.29 -9.90
N ARG A 327 4.25 23.49 -9.76
CA ARG A 327 2.98 23.69 -9.03
C ARG A 327 1.83 22.91 -9.61
N LEU A 328 1.65 22.97 -10.94
CA LEU A 328 0.63 22.17 -11.63
C LEU A 328 0.85 20.67 -11.40
N MET A 329 2.09 20.19 -11.49
CA MET A 329 2.43 18.80 -11.22
C MET A 329 2.12 18.41 -9.77
N THR A 330 2.43 19.27 -8.81
CA THR A 330 2.14 19.03 -7.38
C THR A 330 0.65 18.81 -7.17
N TRP A 331 -0.19 19.69 -7.71
CA TRP A 331 -1.64 19.54 -7.60
C TRP A 331 -2.18 18.36 -8.40
N PHE A 332 -1.60 18.08 -9.57
CA PHE A 332 -1.94 16.89 -10.37
C PHE A 332 -1.67 15.58 -9.62
N SER A 333 -0.54 15.50 -8.90
CA SER A 333 -0.21 14.36 -8.05
C SER A 333 -1.16 14.30 -6.84
N HIS A 334 -1.27 15.40 -6.08
CA HIS A 334 -2.08 15.44 -4.86
C HIS A 334 -3.55 15.10 -5.11
N TRP A 335 -4.24 15.88 -5.97
CA TRP A 335 -5.66 15.66 -6.23
C TRP A 335 -5.90 14.40 -7.04
N GLY A 336 -4.94 14.01 -7.87
CA GLY A 336 -4.97 12.74 -8.55
C GLY A 336 -5.05 11.57 -7.57
N GLU A 337 -4.22 11.56 -6.53
CA GLU A 337 -4.23 10.55 -5.47
C GLU A 337 -5.54 10.58 -4.66
N VAL A 338 -6.01 11.76 -4.26
CA VAL A 338 -7.28 11.92 -3.51
C VAL A 338 -8.46 11.32 -4.28
N PHE A 339 -8.54 11.61 -5.58
CA PHE A 339 -9.70 11.26 -6.39
C PHE A 339 -9.57 9.94 -7.16
N PHE A 340 -8.41 9.29 -7.15
CA PHE A 340 -8.21 8.02 -7.86
C PHE A 340 -9.25 6.96 -7.44
N ALA A 341 -9.67 6.92 -6.18
CA ALA A 341 -10.71 6.00 -5.70
C ALA A 341 -12.07 6.16 -6.41
N ILE A 342 -12.37 7.31 -7.01
CA ILE A 342 -13.58 7.53 -7.81
C ILE A 342 -13.60 6.58 -9.02
N CYS A 343 -12.44 6.12 -9.51
CA CYS A 343 -12.36 5.14 -10.59
C CYS A 343 -13.13 3.84 -10.26
N LEU A 344 -13.21 3.47 -8.97
CA LEU A 344 -13.93 2.29 -8.50
C LEU A 344 -15.44 2.42 -8.69
N ILE A 345 -15.97 3.64 -8.56
CA ILE A 345 -17.39 3.93 -8.80
C ILE A 345 -17.73 3.64 -10.26
N GLY A 346 -16.93 4.15 -11.21
CA GLY A 346 -17.18 3.86 -12.63
C GLY A 346 -17.00 2.39 -12.98
N MET A 347 -16.09 1.67 -12.32
CA MET A 347 -15.93 0.21 -12.50
C MET A 347 -17.18 -0.56 -12.05
N VAL A 348 -17.69 -0.26 -10.86
CA VAL A 348 -18.92 -0.91 -10.34
C VAL A 348 -20.13 -0.54 -11.20
N MET A 349 -20.24 0.72 -11.62
CA MET A 349 -21.36 1.19 -12.45
C MET A 349 -21.34 0.62 -13.86
N HIS A 350 -20.15 0.48 -14.48
CA HIS A 350 -20.00 -0.17 -15.78
C HIS A 350 -20.43 -1.64 -15.68
N TRP A 351 -19.88 -2.36 -14.70
CA TRP A 351 -20.27 -3.75 -14.44
C TRP A 351 -21.79 -3.90 -14.21
N ALA A 352 -22.39 -3.04 -13.38
CA ALA A 352 -23.81 -3.12 -13.06
C ALA A 352 -24.70 -2.92 -14.29
N ARG A 353 -24.26 -2.11 -15.25
CA ARG A 353 -24.96 -1.89 -16.52
C ARG A 353 -24.71 -3.02 -17.51
N ASP A 354 -23.49 -3.56 -17.59
CA ASP A 354 -23.20 -4.74 -18.42
C ASP A 354 -24.10 -5.92 -18.01
N GLN A 355 -24.36 -6.04 -16.70
CA GLN A 355 -25.29 -7.02 -16.15
C GLN A 355 -26.78 -6.61 -16.27
N GLN A 356 -27.08 -5.47 -16.91
CA GLN A 356 -28.42 -4.88 -17.10
C GLN A 356 -29.30 -4.91 -15.84
N LEU A 357 -28.71 -4.58 -14.68
CA LEU A 357 -29.42 -4.70 -13.41
C LEU A 357 -30.61 -3.72 -13.35
N PRO A 358 -31.81 -4.19 -12.94
CA PRO A 358 -33.00 -3.36 -12.93
C PRO A 358 -32.86 -2.19 -11.94
N ARG A 359 -33.53 -1.08 -12.27
CA ARG A 359 -33.61 0.08 -11.38
C ARG A 359 -34.49 -0.25 -10.18
N GLU A 360 -34.06 0.20 -9.00
CA GLU A 360 -34.88 0.08 -7.80
C GLU A 360 -36.08 1.02 -7.88
N THR A 361 -37.26 0.56 -7.46
CA THR A 361 -38.53 1.30 -7.49
C THR A 361 -39.17 1.36 -6.09
N GLY A 362 -40.23 2.16 -5.95
CA GLY A 362 -41.03 2.25 -4.72
C GLY A 362 -40.24 2.70 -3.48
N ALA A 363 -40.58 2.11 -2.32
CA ALA A 363 -39.98 2.42 -1.03
C ALA A 363 -38.46 2.20 -0.98
N ARG A 364 -37.94 1.18 -1.68
CA ARG A 364 -36.50 0.91 -1.73
C ARG A 364 -35.73 2.05 -2.37
N ARG A 365 -36.27 2.64 -3.44
CA ARG A 365 -35.68 3.82 -4.07
C ARG A 365 -35.69 5.02 -3.14
N LEU A 366 -36.78 5.23 -2.39
CA LEU A 366 -36.87 6.30 -1.40
C LEU A 366 -35.80 6.13 -0.31
N LEU A 367 -35.66 4.93 0.26
CA LEU A 367 -34.65 4.63 1.27
C LEU A 367 -33.22 4.87 0.77
N LEU A 368 -32.91 4.44 -0.47
CA LEU A 368 -31.61 4.71 -1.08
C LEU A 368 -31.33 6.21 -1.21
N ARG A 369 -32.34 7.00 -1.56
CA ARG A 369 -32.21 8.46 -1.63
C ARG A 369 -32.02 9.09 -0.26
N LEU A 370 -32.74 8.62 0.75
CA LEU A 370 -32.56 9.05 2.14
C LEU A 370 -31.16 8.73 2.66
N CYS A 371 -30.59 7.57 2.31
CA CYS A 371 -29.21 7.23 2.66
C CYS A 371 -28.21 8.21 2.03
N TRP A 372 -28.33 8.49 0.72
CA TRP A 372 -27.47 9.47 0.04
C TRP A 372 -27.62 10.88 0.62
N PHE A 373 -28.84 11.33 0.86
CA PHE A 373 -29.11 12.60 1.51
C PHE A 373 -28.44 12.68 2.89
N THR A 374 -28.59 11.63 3.71
CA THR A 374 -27.96 11.55 5.03
C THR A 374 -26.44 11.62 4.94
N ILE A 375 -25.81 10.89 4.02
CA ILE A 375 -24.35 10.94 3.80
C ILE A 375 -23.90 12.37 3.43
N ILE A 376 -24.63 13.05 2.54
CA ILE A 376 -24.31 14.43 2.14
C ILE A 376 -24.40 15.37 3.35
N ILE A 377 -25.48 15.32 4.12
CA ILE A 377 -25.69 16.18 5.30
C ILE A 377 -24.66 15.89 6.39
N VAL A 378 -24.38 14.61 6.68
CA VAL A 378 -23.36 14.19 7.65
C VAL A 378 -21.97 14.69 7.25
N SER A 379 -21.63 14.65 5.95
CA SER A 379 -20.34 15.19 5.49
C SER A 379 -20.21 16.69 5.77
N GLY A 380 -21.27 17.47 5.53
CA GLY A 380 -21.32 18.89 5.86
C GLY A 380 -21.27 19.15 7.37
N GLY A 381 -21.99 18.34 8.16
CA GLY A 381 -21.97 18.40 9.62
C GLY A 381 -20.59 18.11 10.21
N LEU A 382 -19.87 17.11 9.68
CA LEU A 382 -18.52 16.79 10.12
C LEU A 382 -17.54 17.93 9.82
N ILE A 383 -17.64 18.53 8.63
CA ILE A 383 -16.85 19.72 8.25
C ILE A 383 -17.17 20.88 9.20
N TYR A 384 -18.44 21.13 9.50
CA TYR A 384 -18.86 22.20 10.40
C TYR A 384 -18.31 22.01 11.82
N VAL A 385 -18.46 20.81 12.39
CA VAL A 385 -18.00 20.48 13.75
C VAL A 385 -16.48 20.64 13.87
N THR A 386 -15.75 20.24 12.84
CA THR A 386 -14.28 20.22 12.88
C THR A 386 -13.63 21.44 12.21
N TRP A 387 -14.44 22.44 11.82
CA TRP A 387 -14.01 23.60 11.03
C TRP A 387 -12.88 24.39 11.70
N SER A 388 -13.06 24.72 12.98
CA SER A 388 -12.18 25.59 13.76
C SER A 388 -10.76 25.03 13.96
N VAL A 389 -10.56 23.73 13.76
CA VAL A 389 -9.29 23.05 14.06
C VAL A 389 -8.57 22.52 12.82
N HIS A 390 -9.22 22.45 11.66
CA HIS A 390 -8.59 21.98 10.42
C HIS A 390 -8.43 23.04 9.33
N PHE A 391 -9.17 24.15 9.40
CA PHE A 391 -9.13 25.19 8.37
C PHE A 391 -8.69 26.53 8.98
N VAL A 392 -7.69 27.17 8.35
CA VAL A 392 -7.45 28.60 8.56
C VAL A 392 -8.54 29.32 7.76
N PRO A 393 -9.46 30.06 8.41
CA PRO A 393 -10.71 30.45 7.77
C PRO A 393 -10.50 31.53 6.69
N ALA A 394 -10.57 31.13 5.43
CA ALA A 394 -10.74 32.05 4.29
C ALA A 394 -12.21 32.47 4.08
N MET A 395 -13.15 31.78 4.73
CA MET A 395 -14.59 32.08 4.71
C MET A 395 -15.29 31.52 5.95
N PRO A 396 -16.51 31.98 6.30
CA PRO A 396 -17.29 31.41 7.40
C PRO A 396 -17.68 29.94 7.13
N ALA A 397 -17.69 29.12 8.19
CA ALA A 397 -18.00 27.68 8.11
C ALA A 397 -19.34 27.39 7.41
N TRP A 398 -20.38 28.16 7.73
CA TRP A 398 -21.72 27.97 7.17
C TRP A 398 -21.76 28.22 5.65
N VAL A 399 -20.95 29.16 5.14
CA VAL A 399 -20.83 29.44 3.70
C VAL A 399 -20.22 28.23 3.01
N PHE A 400 -19.08 27.75 3.52
CA PHE A 400 -18.40 26.59 2.94
C PHE A 400 -19.28 25.34 2.96
N VAL A 401 -19.91 25.05 4.11
CA VAL A 401 -20.80 23.89 4.26
C VAL A 401 -22.01 23.99 3.33
N SER A 402 -22.59 25.18 3.18
CA SER A 402 -23.70 25.41 2.24
C SER A 402 -23.28 25.16 0.80
N LEU A 403 -22.10 25.64 0.38
CA LEU A 403 -21.54 25.41 -0.94
C LEU A 403 -21.23 23.91 -1.17
N TRP A 404 -20.63 23.25 -0.18
CA TRP A 404 -20.31 21.82 -0.22
C TRP A 404 -21.56 20.94 -0.37
N VAL A 405 -22.56 21.16 0.48
CA VAL A 405 -23.84 20.44 0.44
C VAL A 405 -24.57 20.73 -0.88
N SER A 406 -24.65 22.00 -1.29
CA SER A 406 -25.30 22.38 -2.55
C SER A 406 -24.62 21.74 -3.76
N LEU A 407 -23.29 21.68 -3.78
CA LEU A 407 -22.52 21.01 -4.83
C LEU A 407 -22.86 19.52 -4.89
N LEU A 408 -22.82 18.82 -3.75
CA LEU A 408 -23.12 17.38 -3.71
C LEU A 408 -24.57 17.09 -4.11
N LEU A 409 -25.53 17.92 -3.68
CA LEU A 409 -26.93 17.81 -4.10
C LEU A 409 -27.09 18.08 -5.60
N ALA A 410 -26.38 19.08 -6.16
CA ALA A 410 -26.38 19.37 -7.59
C ALA A 410 -25.77 18.25 -8.42
N LEU A 411 -24.67 17.64 -7.95
CA LEU A 411 -24.06 16.45 -8.56
C LEU A 411 -25.01 15.26 -8.54
N TRP A 412 -25.67 15.02 -7.41
CA TRP A 412 -26.66 13.96 -7.26
C TRP A 412 -27.87 14.17 -8.18
N TRP A 413 -28.42 15.39 -8.22
CA TRP A 413 -29.49 15.76 -9.14
C TRP A 413 -29.06 15.64 -10.60
N GLY A 414 -27.87 16.14 -10.94
CA GLY A 414 -27.27 16.06 -12.27
C GLY A 414 -27.09 14.61 -12.72
N TRP A 415 -26.66 13.74 -11.79
CA TRP A 415 -26.57 12.30 -12.02
C TRP A 415 -27.93 11.70 -12.36
N GLU A 416 -28.98 12.02 -11.62
CA GLU A 416 -30.36 11.62 -11.95
C GLU A 416 -30.86 12.17 -13.28
N ARG A 417 -30.52 13.42 -13.61
CA ARG A 417 -30.92 14.08 -14.85
C ARG A 417 -30.27 13.43 -16.07
N LEU A 418 -28.97 13.18 -16.03
CA LEU A 418 -28.21 12.59 -17.14
C LEU A 418 -28.67 11.18 -17.53
N ASP A 419 -29.33 10.48 -16.61
CA ASP A 419 -29.97 9.20 -16.86
C ASP A 419 -31.22 9.30 -17.73
N ARG A 420 -31.93 10.43 -17.62
CA ARG A 420 -33.23 10.66 -18.27
C ARG A 420 -33.09 11.51 -19.52
N LYS A 421 -32.21 12.51 -19.50
CA LYS A 421 -31.97 13.47 -20.57
C LYS A 421 -30.46 13.66 -20.75
N PRO A 422 -29.81 12.86 -21.62
CA PRO A 422 -28.38 13.01 -21.90
C PRO A 422 -28.11 14.34 -22.61
N ILE A 423 -26.96 14.94 -22.35
CA ILE A 423 -26.55 16.19 -22.99
C ILE A 423 -25.97 15.85 -24.36
N VAL A 424 -26.60 16.32 -25.43
CA VAL A 424 -26.13 16.10 -26.79
C VAL A 424 -25.22 17.25 -27.21
N VAL A 425 -23.92 16.97 -27.31
CA VAL A 425 -22.94 17.96 -27.74
C VAL A 425 -22.66 17.77 -29.24
N ARG A 426 -23.11 18.74 -30.05
CA ARG A 426 -22.83 18.74 -31.49
C ARG A 426 -21.37 19.13 -31.74
N PRO A 427 -20.66 18.52 -32.72
CA PRO A 427 -19.21 18.71 -32.90
C PRO A 427 -18.78 20.17 -33.06
N ALA A 428 -19.59 20.98 -33.77
CA ALA A 428 -19.35 22.42 -33.95
C ALA A 428 -19.41 23.23 -32.64
N LYS A 429 -20.13 22.74 -31.62
CA LYS A 429 -20.21 23.33 -30.27
C LYS A 429 -19.32 22.60 -29.26
N ALA A 430 -18.91 21.36 -29.54
CA ALA A 430 -18.13 20.50 -28.64
C ALA A 430 -16.74 21.05 -28.36
N ALA A 431 -16.05 21.54 -29.39
CA ALA A 431 -14.71 22.10 -29.19
C ALA A 431 -14.74 23.36 -28.30
N GLY A 432 -15.79 24.19 -28.45
CA GLY A 432 -16.02 25.36 -27.58
C GLY A 432 -16.39 24.95 -26.16
N VAL A 433 -17.37 24.05 -25.99
CA VAL A 433 -17.82 23.59 -24.67
C VAL A 433 -16.73 22.83 -23.92
N ILE A 434 -15.94 22.00 -24.59
CA ILE A 434 -14.82 21.27 -23.99
C ILE A 434 -13.70 22.26 -23.62
N ALA A 435 -13.36 23.22 -24.47
CA ALA A 435 -12.38 24.25 -24.14
C ALA A 435 -12.87 25.11 -22.95
N THR A 436 -14.12 25.56 -22.94
CA THR A 436 -14.70 26.35 -21.84
C THR A 436 -14.86 25.52 -20.56
N ALA A 437 -15.17 24.23 -20.64
CA ALA A 437 -15.28 23.36 -19.48
C ALA A 437 -13.89 22.99 -18.91
N ILE A 438 -12.89 22.77 -19.76
CA ILE A 438 -11.51 22.55 -19.31
C ILE A 438 -10.96 23.83 -18.69
N VAL A 439 -11.11 24.97 -19.37
CA VAL A 439 -10.65 26.27 -18.85
C VAL A 439 -11.44 26.70 -17.62
N GLY A 440 -12.75 26.44 -17.57
CA GLY A 440 -13.61 26.72 -16.43
C GLY A 440 -13.37 25.80 -15.25
N ALA A 441 -13.09 24.52 -15.48
CA ALA A 441 -12.70 23.57 -14.42
C ALA A 441 -11.30 23.89 -13.89
N ILE A 442 -10.36 24.22 -14.77
CA ILE A 442 -9.03 24.74 -14.38
C ILE A 442 -9.22 26.04 -13.59
N GLY A 443 -10.00 26.99 -14.09
CA GLY A 443 -10.27 28.27 -13.41
C GLY A 443 -10.97 28.13 -12.07
N PHE A 444 -11.94 27.21 -11.93
CA PHE A 444 -12.65 26.93 -10.69
C PHE A 444 -11.76 26.21 -9.66
N VAL A 445 -10.96 25.24 -10.11
CA VAL A 445 -9.97 24.55 -9.28
C VAL A 445 -8.89 25.55 -8.82
N PHE A 446 -8.34 26.36 -9.73
CA PHE A 446 -7.37 27.41 -9.38
C PHE A 446 -7.99 28.49 -8.46
N GLY A 447 -9.25 28.87 -8.67
CA GLY A 447 -9.96 29.84 -7.83
C GLY A 447 -10.24 29.33 -6.40
N LEU A 448 -10.51 28.04 -6.23
CA LEU A 448 -10.61 27.41 -4.91
C LEU A 448 -9.26 27.19 -4.23
N LEU A 449 -8.17 27.07 -5.00
CA LEU A 449 -6.84 26.71 -4.50
C LEU A 449 -5.99 27.89 -4.00
N ILE A 450 -6.26 29.13 -4.43
CA ILE A 450 -5.33 30.26 -4.20
C ILE A 450 -5.71 31.11 -2.98
N GLY A 451 -6.91 30.95 -2.41
CA GLY A 451 -7.38 31.78 -1.30
C GLY A 451 -7.62 33.24 -1.74
N ALA A 452 -8.59 33.91 -1.13
CA ALA A 452 -8.97 35.27 -1.51
C ALA A 452 -7.88 36.34 -1.20
N ASP A 453 -6.79 35.96 -0.51
CA ASP A 453 -5.80 36.89 0.04
C ASP A 453 -4.56 37.10 -0.83
N SER A 454 -4.50 36.58 -2.06
CA SER A 454 -3.36 36.81 -2.96
C SER A 454 -3.42 38.24 -3.56
N PRO A 455 -2.41 39.11 -3.36
CA PRO A 455 -2.38 40.49 -3.88
C PRO A 455 -2.31 40.59 -5.42
N HIS A 456 -2.28 39.46 -6.13
CA HIS A 456 -2.14 39.38 -7.58
C HIS A 456 -3.38 38.83 -8.30
N TRP A 457 -4.55 38.75 -7.66
CA TRP A 457 -5.77 38.15 -8.24
C TRP A 457 -6.10 38.71 -9.64
N GLY A 458 -5.96 40.03 -9.83
CA GLY A 458 -6.23 40.71 -11.10
C GLY A 458 -5.23 40.38 -12.21
N GLN A 459 -3.95 40.12 -11.86
CA GLN A 459 -2.93 39.70 -12.83
C GLN A 459 -3.21 38.27 -13.32
N TRP A 460 -3.69 37.39 -12.44
CA TRP A 460 -4.04 36.01 -12.80
C TRP A 460 -5.36 35.88 -13.55
N LEU A 461 -6.36 36.73 -13.24
CA LEU A 461 -7.53 36.88 -14.10
C LEU A 461 -7.12 37.34 -15.50
N GLY A 462 -6.15 38.26 -15.58
CA GLY A 462 -5.51 38.68 -16.83
C GLY A 462 -4.79 37.53 -17.56
N VAL A 463 -4.09 36.63 -16.86
CA VAL A 463 -3.47 35.43 -17.43
C VAL A 463 -4.52 34.41 -17.89
N LEU A 464 -5.61 34.21 -17.14
CA LEU A 464 -6.74 33.34 -17.52
C LEU A 464 -7.48 33.86 -18.76
N ILE A 465 -7.75 35.17 -18.80
CA ILE A 465 -8.30 35.86 -19.97
C ILE A 465 -7.30 35.77 -21.12
N GLY A 466 -6.01 35.93 -20.85
CA GLY A 466 -4.92 35.77 -21.81
C GLY A 466 -4.87 34.37 -22.43
N TRP A 467 -4.96 33.31 -21.62
CA TRP A 467 -5.03 31.92 -22.11
C TRP A 467 -6.36 31.61 -22.81
N LEU A 468 -7.47 32.22 -22.40
CA LEU A 468 -8.73 32.15 -23.13
C LEU A 468 -8.60 32.80 -24.50
N VAL A 469 -8.00 33.98 -24.59
CA VAL A 469 -7.80 34.72 -25.84
C VAL A 469 -6.78 34.01 -26.72
N VAL A 470 -5.67 33.51 -26.17
CA VAL A 470 -4.66 32.73 -26.90
C VAL A 470 -5.23 31.37 -27.34
N GLY A 471 -5.92 30.65 -26.47
CA GLY A 471 -6.55 29.37 -26.81
C GLY A 471 -7.65 29.53 -27.87
N THR A 472 -8.48 30.58 -27.75
CA THR A 472 -9.50 30.92 -28.74
C THR A 472 -8.86 31.41 -30.04
N GLY A 473 -7.80 32.22 -29.96
CA GLY A 473 -7.03 32.72 -31.10
C GLY A 473 -6.29 31.61 -31.85
N LEU A 474 -5.68 30.66 -31.13
CA LEU A 474 -5.03 29.47 -31.68
C LEU A 474 -6.07 28.56 -32.34
N MET A 475 -7.24 28.37 -31.72
CA MET A 475 -8.36 27.64 -32.30
C MET A 475 -8.90 28.30 -33.58
N LEU A 476 -9.00 29.64 -33.60
CA LEU A 476 -9.40 30.41 -34.77
C LEU A 476 -8.31 30.40 -35.87
N ALA A 477 -7.04 30.41 -35.49
CA ALA A 477 -5.90 30.32 -36.41
C ALA A 477 -5.76 28.92 -37.03
N ILE A 478 -5.94 27.86 -36.23
CA ILE A 478 -6.03 26.46 -36.70
C ILE A 478 -7.24 26.31 -37.63
N ARG A 479 -8.37 26.94 -37.30
CA ARG A 479 -9.57 26.98 -38.15
C ARG A 479 -9.32 27.65 -39.50
N LYS A 480 -8.53 28.72 -39.56
CA LYS A 480 -8.15 29.39 -40.81
C LYS A 480 -7.08 28.64 -41.61
N ARG A 481 -6.12 27.97 -40.96
CA ARG A 481 -4.95 27.34 -41.63
C ARG A 481 -5.13 25.87 -42.01
N LYS A 482 -5.99 25.08 -41.34
CA LYS A 482 -6.19 23.64 -41.62
C LYS A 482 -7.67 23.24 -41.59
N PRO A 483 -8.48 23.54 -42.63
CA PRO A 483 -9.90 23.20 -42.69
C PRO A 483 -10.15 21.68 -42.60
N THR A 484 -9.21 20.86 -43.07
CA THR A 484 -9.23 19.39 -42.98
C THR A 484 -9.25 18.84 -41.55
N TRP A 485 -8.67 19.56 -40.57
CA TRP A 485 -8.72 19.17 -39.15
C TRP A 485 -10.12 19.39 -38.56
N TRP A 486 -10.82 20.44 -39.01
CA TRP A 486 -12.22 20.70 -38.64
C TRP A 486 -13.20 19.75 -39.33
N GLU A 487 -12.93 19.36 -40.57
CA GLU A 487 -13.68 18.30 -41.25
C GLU A 487 -13.45 16.94 -40.60
N ALA A 488 -12.23 16.65 -40.12
CA ALA A 488 -11.94 15.50 -39.28
C ALA A 488 -12.67 15.59 -37.92
N MET A 489 -12.77 16.77 -37.29
CA MET A 489 -13.60 16.98 -36.10
C MET A 489 -15.11 16.82 -36.37
N ARG A 490 -15.60 17.17 -37.56
CA ARG A 490 -16.98 16.88 -37.98
C ARG A 490 -17.23 15.39 -38.23
N ARG A 491 -16.19 14.60 -38.54
CA ARG A 491 -16.26 13.13 -38.58
C ARG A 491 -16.40 12.50 -37.19
N PHE A 492 -16.02 13.19 -36.11
CA PHE A 492 -16.42 12.78 -34.77
C PHE A 492 -17.92 13.09 -34.63
N GLY A 493 -18.75 12.05 -34.62
CA GLY A 493 -20.20 12.19 -34.50
C GLY A 493 -20.65 12.94 -33.24
N THR A 494 -21.94 13.29 -33.19
CA THR A 494 -22.58 13.87 -32.01
C THR A 494 -22.21 13.10 -30.75
N THR A 495 -21.57 13.76 -29.78
CA THR A 495 -21.19 13.12 -28.51
C THR A 495 -22.32 13.30 -27.52
N GLN A 496 -22.95 12.20 -27.11
CA GLN A 496 -23.86 12.19 -25.97
C GLN A 496 -23.04 12.10 -24.68
N ILE A 497 -23.13 13.13 -23.85
CA ILE A 497 -22.71 13.10 -22.46
C ILE A 497 -23.90 12.55 -21.67
N ASP A 498 -23.91 11.24 -21.49
CA ASP A 498 -24.82 10.51 -20.62
C ASP A 498 -24.05 9.97 -19.39
N ARG A 499 -24.74 9.25 -18.50
CA ARG A 499 -24.07 8.58 -17.37
C ARG A 499 -22.94 7.66 -17.80
N MET A 500 -23.05 7.04 -18.97
CA MET A 500 -22.04 6.13 -19.47
C MET A 500 -20.77 6.85 -19.88
N TRP A 501 -20.91 7.98 -20.57
CA TRP A 501 -19.79 8.83 -20.89
C TRP A 501 -19.03 9.23 -19.62
N LEU A 502 -19.74 9.67 -18.57
CA LEU A 502 -19.12 9.98 -17.27
C LEU A 502 -18.46 8.76 -16.63
N CYS A 503 -19.14 7.60 -16.61
CA CYS A 503 -18.59 6.35 -16.05
C CYS A 503 -17.35 5.85 -16.81
N ARG A 504 -17.23 6.12 -18.11
CA ARG A 504 -16.07 5.71 -18.92
C ARG A 504 -14.89 6.65 -18.77
N TRP A 505 -15.14 7.95 -18.67
CA TRP A 505 -14.11 8.99 -18.67
C TRP A 505 -13.80 9.49 -17.27
N LEU A 506 -14.73 10.24 -16.65
CA LEU A 506 -14.49 10.91 -15.36
C LEU A 506 -14.42 9.93 -14.19
N LEU A 507 -15.31 8.95 -14.13
CA LEU A 507 -15.34 7.95 -13.05
C LEU A 507 -14.66 6.65 -13.46
N GLY A 508 -14.11 6.55 -14.68
CA GLY A 508 -13.67 5.30 -15.28
C GLY A 508 -12.18 5.23 -15.51
N ARG A 509 -11.74 4.09 -16.05
CA ARG A 509 -10.32 3.78 -16.28
C ARG A 509 -9.62 4.74 -17.24
N ARG A 510 -10.33 5.46 -18.11
CA ARG A 510 -9.72 6.25 -19.22
C ARG A 510 -8.91 7.45 -18.77
N ILE A 511 -9.21 8.04 -17.62
CA ILE A 511 -8.41 9.13 -17.03
C ILE A 511 -7.48 8.59 -15.96
N TRP A 512 -8.03 7.79 -15.04
CA TRP A 512 -7.31 7.36 -13.84
C TRP A 512 -6.18 6.36 -14.12
N ILE A 513 -6.32 5.47 -15.09
CA ILE A 513 -5.25 4.53 -15.42
C ILE A 513 -4.08 5.22 -16.14
N PRO A 514 -4.30 6.07 -17.17
CA PRO A 514 -3.21 6.88 -17.71
C PRO A 514 -2.57 7.80 -16.68
N TRP A 515 -3.37 8.40 -15.77
CA TRP A 515 -2.85 9.19 -14.66
C TRP A 515 -1.92 8.36 -13.77
N HIS A 516 -2.35 7.15 -13.36
CA HIS A 516 -1.54 6.23 -12.54
C HIS A 516 -0.23 5.85 -13.23
N ILE A 517 -0.30 5.50 -14.52
CA ILE A 517 0.87 5.17 -15.33
C ILE A 517 1.80 6.38 -15.44
N ALA A 518 1.26 7.58 -15.66
CA ALA A 518 2.05 8.80 -15.79
C ALA A 518 2.73 9.18 -14.46
N LEU A 519 2.02 9.09 -13.34
CA LEU A 519 2.57 9.36 -12.02
C LEU A 519 3.69 8.37 -11.67
N MET A 520 3.40 7.07 -11.73
CA MET A 520 4.37 6.03 -11.35
C MET A 520 5.51 5.91 -12.37
N GLY A 521 5.23 6.13 -13.66
CA GLY A 521 6.25 6.23 -14.70
C GLY A 521 7.17 7.43 -14.51
N GLY A 522 6.63 8.59 -14.13
CA GLY A 522 7.42 9.77 -13.79
C GLY A 522 8.30 9.57 -12.56
N ILE A 523 7.79 8.90 -11.52
CA ILE A 523 8.59 8.51 -10.36
C ILE A 523 9.70 7.53 -10.80
N PHE A 524 9.37 6.54 -11.63
CA PHE A 524 10.34 5.56 -12.14
C PHE A 524 11.49 6.22 -12.91
N THR A 525 11.18 7.20 -13.76
CA THR A 525 12.17 7.84 -14.65
C THR A 525 12.99 8.92 -13.98
N LEU A 526 12.44 9.63 -13.00
CA LEU A 526 13.09 10.79 -12.39
C LEU A 526 13.66 10.51 -11.00
N MET A 527 13.07 9.55 -10.28
CA MET A 527 13.42 9.26 -8.90
C MET A 527 13.92 7.81 -8.72
N ASN A 528 14.78 7.65 -7.74
CA ASN A 528 15.41 6.41 -7.31
C ASN A 528 14.89 6.05 -5.91
N ILE A 529 13.69 5.49 -5.84
CA ILE A 529 12.96 5.19 -4.59
C ILE A 529 12.70 3.67 -4.47
N GLY A 530 13.57 2.82 -5.00
CA GLY A 530 13.40 1.36 -4.96
C GLY A 530 12.33 0.83 -5.91
N GLN A 531 11.67 -0.26 -5.52
CA GLN A 531 10.68 -0.97 -6.35
C GLN A 531 9.22 -0.59 -6.04
N PHE A 532 8.98 0.54 -5.36
CA PHE A 532 7.62 0.99 -5.04
C PHE A 532 6.78 1.18 -6.32
N GLN A 533 7.29 1.96 -7.26
CA GLN A 533 6.60 2.33 -8.48
C GLN A 533 6.40 1.16 -9.44
N THR A 534 7.31 0.16 -9.45
CA THR A 534 7.15 -1.06 -10.27
C THR A 534 6.07 -1.96 -9.67
N GLY A 535 6.07 -2.13 -8.35
CA GLY A 535 4.97 -2.78 -7.61
C GLY A 535 3.62 -2.12 -7.88
N MET A 536 3.55 -0.79 -7.84
CA MET A 536 2.34 -0.02 -8.12
C MET A 536 1.92 -0.07 -9.60
N LEU A 537 2.85 0.04 -10.55
CA LEU A 537 2.58 -0.07 -12.00
C LEU A 537 2.00 -1.44 -12.36
N SER A 538 2.49 -2.52 -11.74
CA SER A 538 1.95 -3.86 -11.98
C SER A 538 0.46 -3.97 -11.58
N GLN A 539 -0.02 -3.20 -10.61
CA GLN A 539 -1.44 -3.19 -10.21
C GLN A 539 -2.37 -2.70 -11.32
N THR A 540 -1.84 -2.03 -12.35
CA THR A 540 -2.64 -1.62 -13.51
C THR A 540 -3.34 -2.82 -14.15
N PHE A 541 -2.72 -4.01 -14.12
CA PHE A 541 -3.28 -5.21 -14.74
C PHE A 541 -4.58 -5.68 -14.08
N VAL A 542 -4.80 -5.42 -12.79
CA VAL A 542 -6.05 -5.82 -12.12
C VAL A 542 -7.27 -5.03 -12.59
N PHE A 543 -7.05 -3.88 -13.22
CA PHE A 543 -8.12 -3.06 -13.79
C PHE A 543 -8.62 -3.54 -15.14
N PHE A 544 -7.90 -4.43 -15.83
CA PHE A 544 -8.33 -5.00 -17.12
C PHE A 544 -9.13 -6.28 -16.94
N THR A 545 -10.06 -6.51 -17.87
CA THR A 545 -10.75 -7.80 -18.00
C THR A 545 -9.83 -8.80 -18.70
N GLY A 546 -10.04 -10.10 -18.47
CA GLY A 546 -9.21 -11.12 -19.11
C GLY A 546 -9.27 -11.09 -20.64
N LEU A 547 -10.41 -10.71 -21.24
CA LEU A 547 -10.53 -10.51 -22.68
C LEU A 547 -9.71 -9.31 -23.17
N GLU A 548 -9.80 -8.16 -22.50
CA GLU A 548 -8.96 -6.98 -22.82
C GLU A 548 -7.47 -7.33 -22.74
N THR A 549 -7.06 -8.05 -21.68
CA THR A 549 -5.68 -8.54 -21.52
C THR A 549 -5.28 -9.45 -22.68
N ALA A 550 -6.12 -10.40 -23.07
CA ALA A 550 -5.81 -11.33 -24.16
C ALA A 550 -5.69 -10.63 -25.52
N ILE A 551 -6.57 -9.67 -25.80
CA ILE A 551 -6.50 -8.83 -27.01
C ILE A 551 -5.21 -8.01 -27.00
N GLY A 552 -4.86 -7.38 -25.87
CA GLY A 552 -3.65 -6.59 -25.70
C GLY A 552 -2.37 -7.42 -25.93
N LEU A 553 -2.29 -8.61 -25.31
CA LEU A 553 -1.16 -9.52 -25.48
C LEU A 553 -1.02 -10.01 -26.93
N ARG A 554 -2.12 -10.33 -27.62
CA ARG A 554 -2.08 -10.69 -29.05
C ARG A 554 -1.64 -9.53 -29.93
N TRP A 555 -2.12 -8.33 -29.65
CA TRP A 555 -1.67 -7.12 -30.36
C TRP A 555 -0.17 -6.92 -30.18
N PHE A 556 0.34 -7.04 -28.96
CA PHE A 556 1.77 -6.92 -28.66
C PHE A 556 2.59 -8.04 -29.33
N GLY A 557 2.15 -9.30 -29.22
CA GLY A 557 2.80 -10.44 -29.87
C GLY A 557 2.90 -10.30 -31.39
N ARG A 558 1.87 -9.75 -32.05
CA ARG A 558 1.94 -9.42 -33.49
C ARG A 558 2.98 -8.36 -33.82
N ARG A 559 3.18 -7.38 -32.94
CA ARG A 559 4.24 -6.37 -33.12
C ARG A 559 5.62 -6.99 -32.96
N LEU A 560 5.81 -7.84 -31.95
CA LEU A 560 7.06 -8.58 -31.76
C LEU A 560 7.37 -9.50 -32.96
N ALA A 561 6.36 -10.20 -33.50
CA ALA A 561 6.53 -11.02 -34.71
C ALA A 561 6.98 -10.18 -35.92
N LYS A 562 6.44 -8.96 -36.08
CA LYS A 562 6.88 -8.01 -37.12
C LYS A 562 8.31 -7.52 -36.90
N TRP A 563 8.79 -7.50 -35.67
CA TRP A 563 10.18 -7.15 -35.32
C TRP A 563 11.12 -8.35 -35.36
N GLY A 564 10.67 -9.53 -35.81
CA GLY A 564 11.51 -10.71 -35.97
C GLY A 564 11.80 -11.48 -34.67
N VAL A 565 11.07 -11.22 -33.58
CA VAL A 565 11.26 -11.96 -32.32
C VAL A 565 10.83 -13.42 -32.50
N PRO A 566 11.72 -14.40 -32.25
CA PRO A 566 11.40 -15.82 -32.42
C PRO A 566 10.40 -16.31 -31.35
N GLY A 567 9.77 -17.46 -31.60
CA GLY A 567 8.88 -18.11 -30.62
C GLY A 567 7.45 -17.56 -30.52
N ILE A 568 7.06 -16.58 -31.34
CA ILE A 568 5.66 -16.11 -31.40
C ILE A 568 4.77 -17.18 -32.06
N PRO A 569 3.65 -17.60 -31.43
CA PRO A 569 2.74 -18.60 -31.99
C PRO A 569 2.14 -18.19 -33.34
N GLN A 570 1.95 -19.16 -34.24
CA GLN A 570 1.43 -18.92 -35.59
C GLN A 570 0.04 -18.28 -35.58
N ASP A 571 -0.84 -18.76 -34.71
CA ASP A 571 -2.19 -18.22 -34.56
C ASP A 571 -2.22 -16.75 -34.09
N VAL A 572 -1.16 -16.28 -33.43
CA VAL A 572 -0.98 -14.85 -33.10
C VAL A 572 -0.53 -14.08 -34.33
N LYS A 573 0.43 -14.61 -35.10
CA LYS A 573 0.91 -14.01 -36.36
C LYS A 573 -0.22 -13.83 -37.37
N ASP A 574 -1.06 -14.85 -37.50
CA ASP A 574 -2.22 -14.88 -38.41
C ASP A 574 -3.36 -13.94 -37.96
N GLY A 575 -3.24 -13.34 -36.77
CA GLY A 575 -4.22 -12.38 -36.25
C GLY A 575 -5.55 -13.00 -35.85
N LEU A 576 -5.59 -14.31 -35.58
CA LEU A 576 -6.78 -14.99 -35.12
C LEU A 576 -7.25 -14.45 -33.75
N PRO A 577 -8.57 -14.49 -33.46
CA PRO A 577 -9.10 -13.98 -32.19
C PRO A 577 -8.53 -14.74 -30.98
N PRO A 578 -8.51 -14.13 -29.78
CA PRO A 578 -8.15 -14.84 -28.56
C PRO A 578 -9.08 -16.02 -28.31
N ILE A 579 -8.50 -17.14 -27.84
CA ILE A 579 -9.29 -18.27 -27.33
C ILE A 579 -10.18 -17.77 -26.18
N PRO A 580 -11.49 -18.05 -26.18
CA PRO A 580 -12.40 -17.65 -25.12
C PRO A 580 -12.04 -18.30 -23.77
N SER A 581 -12.51 -17.71 -22.68
CA SER A 581 -12.55 -18.41 -21.39
C SER A 581 -13.69 -19.44 -21.38
N GLU A 582 -13.69 -20.29 -20.36
CA GLU A 582 -14.73 -21.29 -20.12
C GLU A 582 -16.14 -20.70 -20.24
N ASP A 583 -16.99 -21.38 -21.02
CA ASP A 583 -18.35 -20.94 -21.29
C ASP A 583 -19.18 -20.98 -20.00
N ALA A 584 -19.75 -19.82 -19.67
CA ALA A 584 -20.61 -19.61 -18.52
C ALA A 584 -21.95 -20.36 -18.63
N SER A 585 -22.25 -21.08 -19.71
CA SER A 585 -23.43 -21.94 -19.87
C SER A 585 -23.23 -23.38 -19.37
N LEU A 586 -21.98 -23.83 -19.15
CA LEU A 586 -21.68 -25.23 -18.88
C LEU A 586 -22.35 -25.78 -17.60
N PRO A 587 -22.81 -27.05 -17.59
CA PRO A 587 -23.66 -27.60 -16.54
C PRO A 587 -22.95 -27.80 -15.20
N HIS A 588 -21.63 -28.00 -15.20
CA HIS A 588 -20.85 -28.20 -13.98
C HIS A 588 -20.65 -26.92 -13.15
N LEU A 589 -20.97 -25.75 -13.71
CA LEU A 589 -20.82 -24.45 -13.06
C LEU A 589 -22.00 -24.16 -12.12
N ARG A 590 -21.74 -23.44 -11.03
CA ARG A 590 -22.70 -23.27 -9.92
C ARG A 590 -23.66 -22.11 -10.17
N ARG A 591 -24.97 -22.35 -10.06
CA ARG A 591 -26.02 -21.32 -10.24
C ARG A 591 -27.12 -21.42 -9.19
N ASP A 592 -26.80 -21.89 -8.00
CA ASP A 592 -27.80 -22.09 -6.94
C ASP A 592 -28.49 -20.78 -6.50
N ALA A 593 -29.72 -20.90 -6.02
CA ALA A 593 -30.56 -19.77 -5.62
C ALA A 593 -30.35 -19.28 -4.17
N ALA A 594 -29.46 -19.90 -3.38
CA ALA A 594 -29.30 -19.58 -1.97
C ALA A 594 -28.79 -18.15 -1.78
N LYS A 595 -29.41 -17.44 -0.83
CA LYS A 595 -29.04 -16.08 -0.43
C LYS A 595 -29.40 -15.80 1.02
N LEU A 596 -28.66 -14.89 1.65
CA LEU A 596 -29.04 -14.31 2.93
C LEU A 596 -30.15 -13.26 2.68
N PRO A 597 -31.31 -13.36 3.36
CA PRO A 597 -32.39 -12.38 3.22
C PRO A 597 -32.00 -11.00 3.74
N GLN A 598 -32.56 -9.93 3.16
CA GLN A 598 -32.22 -8.56 3.55
C GLN A 598 -32.62 -8.23 5.00
N TRP A 599 -33.77 -8.72 5.48
CA TRP A 599 -34.19 -8.52 6.86
C TRP A 599 -33.14 -9.07 7.85
N ALA A 600 -32.54 -10.22 7.54
CA ALA A 600 -31.51 -10.83 8.37
C ALA A 600 -30.21 -10.00 8.35
N MET A 601 -29.87 -9.40 7.21
CA MET A 601 -28.75 -8.45 7.12
C MET A 601 -28.97 -7.23 8.01
N PHE A 602 -30.19 -6.67 8.04
CA PHE A 602 -30.53 -5.53 8.91
C PHE A 602 -30.47 -5.91 10.40
N VAL A 603 -31.01 -7.07 10.79
CA VAL A 603 -30.91 -7.56 12.17
C VAL A 603 -29.45 -7.75 12.57
N THR A 604 -28.64 -8.35 11.70
CA THR A 604 -27.20 -8.52 11.93
C THR A 604 -26.48 -7.18 12.13
N ALA A 605 -26.77 -6.19 11.27
CA ALA A 605 -26.22 -4.85 11.40
C ALA A 605 -26.67 -4.15 12.69
N GLY A 606 -27.92 -4.35 13.11
CA GLY A 606 -28.44 -3.85 14.38
C GLY A 606 -27.71 -4.43 15.59
N ILE A 607 -27.42 -5.74 15.60
CA ILE A 607 -26.64 -6.38 16.67
C ILE A 607 -25.20 -5.86 16.70
N VAL A 608 -24.56 -5.67 15.52
CA VAL A 608 -23.22 -5.08 15.43
C VAL A 608 -23.21 -3.65 15.98
N LEU A 609 -24.20 -2.83 15.61
CA LEU A 609 -24.37 -1.47 16.13
C LEU A 609 -24.58 -1.47 17.65
N ALA A 610 -25.39 -2.38 18.19
CA ALA A 610 -25.56 -2.54 19.63
C ALA A 610 -24.22 -2.82 20.32
N GLY A 611 -23.36 -3.65 19.73
CA GLY A 611 -22.00 -3.89 20.24
C GLY A 611 -21.13 -2.62 20.26
N VAL A 612 -21.21 -1.77 19.23
CA VAL A 612 -20.51 -0.47 19.20
C VAL A 612 -21.04 0.45 20.31
N LEU A 613 -22.36 0.53 20.49
CA LEU A 613 -22.98 1.36 21.53
C LEU A 613 -22.62 0.88 22.94
N VAL A 614 -22.60 -0.44 23.18
CA VAL A 614 -22.15 -1.02 24.45
C VAL A 614 -20.68 -0.68 24.71
N ALA A 615 -19.82 -0.82 23.69
CA ALA A 615 -18.40 -0.46 23.81
C ALA A 615 -18.18 1.03 24.12
N ALA A 616 -18.97 1.91 23.50
CA ALA A 616 -18.81 3.35 23.64
C ALA A 616 -19.43 3.92 24.93
N VAL A 617 -20.60 3.42 25.34
CA VAL A 617 -21.42 4.01 26.42
C VAL A 617 -21.31 3.21 27.72
N VAL A 618 -21.34 1.88 27.65
CA VAL A 618 -21.40 1.02 28.84
C VAL A 618 -20.00 0.67 29.36
N GLN A 619 -19.04 0.48 28.46
CA GLN A 619 -17.65 0.10 28.77
C GLN A 619 -17.55 -1.09 29.77
N PRO A 620 -18.17 -2.23 29.45
CA PRO A 620 -18.21 -3.35 30.37
C PRO A 620 -16.81 -3.95 30.61
N GLU A 621 -16.60 -4.54 31.80
CA GLU A 621 -15.37 -5.26 32.14
C GLU A 621 -15.17 -6.54 31.31
N TRP A 622 -16.26 -7.13 30.79
CA TRP A 622 -16.21 -8.30 29.93
C TRP A 622 -16.01 -7.92 28.46
N ASN A 623 -15.53 -8.86 27.65
CA ASN A 623 -15.26 -8.62 26.23
C ASN A 623 -16.55 -8.40 25.41
N TRP A 624 -16.93 -7.13 25.21
CA TRP A 624 -18.10 -6.68 24.45
C TRP A 624 -18.18 -7.26 23.02
N GLN A 625 -17.05 -7.67 22.43
CA GLN A 625 -16.99 -8.28 21.09
C GLN A 625 -17.76 -9.61 21.01
N ARG A 626 -18.12 -10.24 22.14
CA ARG A 626 -19.05 -11.39 22.19
C ARG A 626 -20.41 -11.09 21.55
N ILE A 627 -20.87 -9.83 21.56
CA ILE A 627 -22.09 -9.41 20.85
C ILE A 627 -21.94 -9.62 19.33
N TRP A 628 -20.77 -9.33 18.77
CA TRP A 628 -20.53 -9.51 17.33
C TRP A 628 -20.39 -10.99 16.94
N TRP A 629 -19.88 -11.83 17.85
CA TRP A 629 -19.94 -13.29 17.67
C TRP A 629 -21.39 -13.78 17.60
N ALA A 630 -22.30 -13.26 18.45
CA ALA A 630 -23.72 -13.56 18.37
C ALA A 630 -24.35 -13.09 17.04
N ALA A 631 -23.97 -11.90 16.53
CA ALA A 631 -24.40 -11.42 15.22
C ALA A 631 -23.98 -12.38 14.09
N LEU A 632 -22.73 -12.88 14.13
CA LEU A 632 -22.22 -13.85 13.16
C LEU A 632 -22.95 -15.19 13.23
N LEU A 633 -23.19 -15.71 14.44
CA LEU A 633 -23.92 -16.97 14.65
C LEU A 633 -25.37 -16.86 14.15
N PHE A 634 -26.04 -15.73 14.43
CA PHE A 634 -27.37 -15.44 13.90
C PHE A 634 -27.38 -15.44 12.36
N ALA A 635 -26.48 -14.70 11.73
CA ALA A 635 -26.38 -14.64 10.27
C ALA A 635 -26.07 -16.01 9.66
N ALA A 636 -25.20 -16.80 10.29
CA ALA A 636 -24.86 -18.16 9.89
C ALA A 636 -26.07 -19.11 10.00
N GLY A 637 -26.83 -19.01 11.09
CA GLY A 637 -28.06 -19.78 11.29
C GLY A 637 -29.11 -19.51 10.21
N VAL A 638 -29.36 -18.24 9.90
CA VAL A 638 -30.29 -17.88 8.81
C VAL A 638 -29.75 -18.32 7.44
N ALA A 639 -28.46 -18.14 7.17
CA ALA A 639 -27.84 -18.59 5.92
C ALA A 639 -27.93 -20.12 5.73
N PHE A 640 -27.78 -20.88 6.81
CA PHE A 640 -27.94 -22.33 6.80
C PHE A 640 -29.40 -22.73 6.52
N GLN A 641 -30.36 -22.07 7.16
CA GLN A 641 -31.78 -22.31 6.91
C GLN A 641 -32.17 -21.99 5.45
N THR A 642 -31.73 -20.86 4.90
CA THR A 642 -32.05 -20.52 3.51
C THR A 642 -31.37 -21.43 2.51
N TRP A 643 -30.14 -21.87 2.79
CA TRP A 643 -29.47 -22.89 1.99
C TRP A 643 -30.24 -24.20 1.97
N ARG A 644 -30.71 -24.67 3.14
CA ARG A 644 -31.52 -25.89 3.24
C ARG A 644 -32.82 -25.76 2.46
N ALA A 645 -33.49 -24.61 2.58
CA ALA A 645 -34.75 -24.34 1.87
C ALA A 645 -34.58 -24.24 0.34
N SER A 646 -33.44 -23.74 -0.15
CA SER A 646 -33.16 -23.60 -1.59
C SER A 646 -32.40 -24.80 -2.18
N ARG A 647 -32.30 -25.92 -1.46
CA ARG A 647 -31.52 -27.08 -1.92
C ARG A 647 -32.14 -27.66 -3.20
N GLY A 648 -31.32 -27.85 -4.23
CA GLY A 648 -31.77 -28.32 -5.54
C GLY A 648 -32.32 -27.23 -6.47
N VAL A 649 -32.62 -26.03 -5.96
CA VAL A 649 -33.11 -24.92 -6.79
C VAL A 649 -31.94 -24.23 -7.50
N GLN A 650 -31.91 -24.35 -8.83
CA GLN A 650 -30.95 -23.65 -9.69
C GLN A 650 -31.59 -22.43 -10.36
N LEU A 651 -30.83 -21.36 -10.47
CA LEU A 651 -31.17 -20.20 -11.29
C LEU A 651 -31.02 -20.56 -12.77
N SER A 652 -31.78 -19.84 -13.61
CA SER A 652 -31.70 -19.97 -15.07
C SER A 652 -30.28 -19.80 -15.60
N VAL A 653 -29.91 -20.63 -16.58
CA VAL A 653 -28.61 -20.54 -17.29
C VAL A 653 -28.52 -19.23 -18.07
N VAL A 654 -29.64 -18.76 -18.64
CA VAL A 654 -29.75 -17.45 -19.28
C VAL A 654 -30.18 -16.42 -18.24
N ASP A 655 -29.49 -15.27 -18.14
CA ASP A 655 -29.93 -14.19 -17.26
C ASP A 655 -31.16 -13.49 -17.88
N PRO A 656 -32.27 -13.36 -17.15
CA PRO A 656 -33.50 -12.77 -17.69
C PRO A 656 -33.34 -11.30 -18.09
N ASN A 657 -32.35 -10.59 -17.54
CA ASN A 657 -32.13 -9.18 -17.87
C ASN A 657 -31.30 -9.03 -19.15
N THR A 658 -30.20 -9.78 -19.29
CA THR A 658 -29.27 -9.61 -20.42
C THR A 658 -29.59 -10.51 -21.61
N GLN A 659 -30.37 -11.59 -21.41
CA GLN A 659 -30.55 -12.68 -22.39
C GLN A 659 -29.24 -13.40 -22.76
N GLU A 660 -28.18 -13.20 -21.97
CA GLU A 660 -26.87 -13.85 -22.13
C GLU A 660 -26.69 -14.93 -21.04
N PRO A 661 -25.69 -15.84 -21.20
CA PRO A 661 -25.34 -16.78 -20.15
C PRO A 661 -25.06 -16.07 -18.81
N ARG A 662 -25.80 -16.48 -17.77
CA ARG A 662 -25.66 -15.96 -16.40
C ARG A 662 -24.27 -16.29 -15.87
N THR A 663 -23.58 -15.27 -15.39
CA THR A 663 -22.30 -15.44 -14.70
C THR A 663 -22.44 -16.40 -13.50
N PRO A 664 -21.69 -17.50 -13.44
CA PRO A 664 -21.83 -18.49 -12.37
C PRO A 664 -21.23 -18.00 -11.05
N TRP A 665 -21.63 -18.65 -9.95
CA TRP A 665 -21.04 -18.44 -8.63
C TRP A 665 -19.65 -19.09 -8.55
N ALA A 666 -18.69 -18.39 -7.95
CA ALA A 666 -17.35 -18.91 -7.71
C ALA A 666 -17.33 -20.02 -6.65
N TYR A 667 -18.28 -19.97 -5.71
CA TYR A 667 -18.39 -20.86 -4.56
C TYR A 667 -19.85 -21.30 -4.36
N GLY A 668 -20.05 -22.42 -3.65
CA GLY A 668 -21.37 -22.79 -3.16
C GLY A 668 -21.86 -21.88 -2.03
N PRO A 669 -23.08 -22.10 -1.49
CA PRO A 669 -23.69 -21.25 -0.47
C PRO A 669 -22.80 -20.99 0.75
N PHE A 670 -22.24 -22.06 1.32
CA PHE A 670 -21.34 -21.96 2.47
C PHE A 670 -20.09 -21.13 2.16
N GLY A 671 -19.41 -21.41 1.04
CA GLY A 671 -18.23 -20.64 0.64
C GLY A 671 -18.55 -19.17 0.33
N ARG A 672 -19.73 -18.88 -0.24
CA ARG A 672 -20.20 -17.51 -0.46
C ARG A 672 -20.45 -16.77 0.85
N PHE A 673 -21.00 -17.45 1.87
CA PHE A 673 -21.15 -16.87 3.21
C PHE A 673 -19.79 -16.56 3.85
N VAL A 674 -18.88 -17.55 3.91
CA VAL A 674 -17.55 -17.37 4.51
C VAL A 674 -16.76 -16.26 3.83
N ILE A 675 -16.65 -16.29 2.50
CA ILE A 675 -15.90 -15.28 1.75
C ILE A 675 -16.58 -13.92 1.82
N GLY A 676 -17.92 -13.85 1.77
CA GLY A 676 -18.66 -12.62 1.93
C GLY A 676 -18.40 -11.94 3.27
N THR A 677 -18.46 -12.72 4.36
CA THR A 677 -18.14 -12.24 5.72
C THR A 677 -16.70 -11.78 5.83
N LEU A 678 -15.74 -12.55 5.30
CA LEU A 678 -14.32 -12.16 5.30
C LEU A 678 -14.06 -10.88 4.50
N LEU A 679 -14.71 -10.68 3.36
CA LEU A 679 -14.60 -9.45 2.57
C LEU A 679 -15.12 -8.24 3.33
N ILE A 680 -16.29 -8.37 3.99
CA ILE A 680 -16.84 -7.29 4.81
C ILE A 680 -15.88 -6.97 5.96
N TRP A 681 -15.42 -7.99 6.69
CA TRP A 681 -14.46 -7.83 7.79
C TRP A 681 -13.19 -7.14 7.31
N HIS A 682 -12.61 -7.59 6.20
CA HIS A 682 -11.37 -7.05 5.64
C HIS A 682 -11.51 -5.60 5.17
N ILE A 683 -12.58 -5.27 4.45
CA ILE A 683 -12.82 -3.89 3.97
C ILE A 683 -13.01 -2.94 5.15
N VAL A 684 -13.78 -3.35 6.17
CA VAL A 684 -13.97 -2.54 7.38
C VAL A 684 -12.68 -2.40 8.18
N ALA A 685 -11.91 -3.49 8.30
CA ALA A 685 -10.60 -3.48 8.95
C ALA A 685 -9.65 -2.47 8.28
N VAL A 686 -9.49 -2.55 6.96
CA VAL A 686 -8.64 -1.64 6.18
C VAL A 686 -9.14 -0.20 6.28
N ALA A 687 -10.45 0.03 6.14
CA ALA A 687 -11.01 1.39 6.23
C ALA A 687 -10.79 2.02 7.62
N THR A 688 -10.95 1.24 8.69
CA THR A 688 -10.70 1.68 10.07
C THR A 688 -9.21 1.92 10.32
N TRP A 689 -8.36 1.03 9.78
CA TRP A 689 -6.92 1.15 9.85
C TRP A 689 -6.39 2.40 9.12
N LEU A 690 -7.01 2.79 8.00
CA LEU A 690 -6.61 3.97 7.22
C LEU A 690 -7.27 5.28 7.69
N LEU A 691 -7.98 5.31 8.82
CA LEU A 691 -8.42 6.58 9.41
C LEU A 691 -7.20 7.45 9.74
N PRO A 692 -7.18 8.73 9.29
CA PRO A 692 -6.01 9.59 9.42
C PRO A 692 -5.68 9.88 10.89
N GLU A 693 -4.41 10.13 11.17
CA GLU A 693 -3.94 10.50 12.51
C GLU A 693 -4.22 11.99 12.77
N LYS A 694 -5.46 12.26 13.20
CA LYS A 694 -5.95 13.59 13.55
C LYS A 694 -6.46 13.57 14.98
N ASP A 695 -6.16 14.64 15.72
CA ASP A 695 -6.61 14.82 17.10
C ASP A 695 -8.14 14.81 17.23
N SER A 696 -8.85 15.26 16.20
CA SER A 696 -10.32 15.18 16.11
C SER A 696 -10.87 13.75 15.97
N LEU A 697 -10.03 12.72 15.84
CA LEU A 697 -10.43 11.31 15.80
C LEU A 697 -9.86 10.51 16.99
N HIS A 698 -9.12 11.18 17.90
CA HIS A 698 -8.38 10.55 18.99
C HIS A 698 -9.26 9.67 19.89
N ALA A 699 -10.48 10.10 20.21
CA ALA A 699 -11.36 9.43 21.18
C ALA A 699 -11.78 7.99 20.78
N PHE A 700 -11.80 7.66 19.49
CA PHE A 700 -12.29 6.36 19.02
C PHE A 700 -11.33 5.64 18.06
N ARG A 701 -10.40 6.33 17.40
CA ARG A 701 -9.50 5.73 16.38
C ARG A 701 -8.68 4.58 16.94
N GLY A 702 -8.04 4.78 18.10
CA GLY A 702 -7.20 3.75 18.75
C GLY A 702 -8.00 2.49 19.09
N PRO A 703 -9.07 2.60 19.90
CA PRO A 703 -9.96 1.48 20.21
C PRO A 703 -10.50 0.78 18.95
N ALA A 704 -10.95 1.53 17.94
CA ALA A 704 -11.46 0.96 16.69
C ALA A 704 -10.40 0.17 15.92
N ARG A 705 -9.15 0.68 15.83
CA ARG A 705 -8.04 -0.03 15.18
C ARG A 705 -7.66 -1.32 15.93
N ASN A 706 -7.69 -1.29 17.26
CA ASN A 706 -7.32 -2.43 18.08
C ASN A 706 -8.22 -3.66 17.84
N VAL A 707 -9.48 -3.45 17.49
CA VAL A 707 -10.41 -4.53 17.08
C VAL A 707 -9.88 -5.34 15.90
N PHE A 708 -9.22 -4.67 14.94
CA PHE A 708 -8.74 -5.29 13.71
C PHE A 708 -7.24 -5.56 13.68
N ALA A 709 -6.50 -5.07 14.68
CA ALA A 709 -5.04 -5.18 14.74
C ALA A 709 -4.57 -6.63 14.66
N PHE A 710 -5.21 -7.55 15.38
CA PHE A 710 -4.87 -8.97 15.30
C PHE A 710 -5.01 -9.50 13.86
N TYR A 711 -6.16 -9.27 13.23
CA TYR A 711 -6.41 -9.75 11.86
C TYR A 711 -5.38 -9.18 10.87
N LEU A 712 -5.26 -7.85 10.77
CA LEU A 712 -4.43 -7.20 9.74
C LEU A 712 -2.94 -7.52 9.88
N THR A 713 -2.43 -7.58 11.12
CA THR A 713 -1.03 -7.88 11.37
C THR A 713 -0.68 -9.35 11.13
N ARG A 714 -1.63 -10.29 11.21
CA ARG A 714 -1.36 -11.72 10.93
C ARG A 714 -1.58 -12.07 9.46
N THR A 715 -2.56 -11.46 8.81
CA THR A 715 -2.72 -11.58 7.36
C THR A 715 -1.67 -10.77 6.60
N GLN A 716 -0.92 -9.92 7.30
CA GLN A 716 0.09 -9.02 6.74
C GLN A 716 -0.48 -8.05 5.71
N THR A 717 -1.76 -7.71 5.88
CA THR A 717 -2.51 -6.82 4.99
C THR A 717 -2.76 -5.45 5.62
N ASP A 718 -2.04 -5.11 6.69
CA ASP A 718 -1.99 -3.76 7.23
C ASP A 718 -1.36 -2.79 6.21
N GLN A 719 -1.87 -1.56 6.17
CA GLN A 719 -1.59 -0.63 5.08
C GLN A 719 -1.50 0.81 5.55
N GLY A 720 -0.78 1.60 4.79
CA GLY A 720 -0.70 3.04 4.97
C GLY A 720 0.60 3.53 4.35
N TRP A 721 0.51 4.54 3.50
CA TRP A 721 1.69 5.21 2.99
C TRP A 721 1.47 6.72 2.99
N GLY A 722 2.44 7.43 3.55
CA GLY A 722 2.44 8.88 3.72
C GLY A 722 3.68 9.50 3.09
N MET A 723 4.04 9.07 1.88
CA MET A 723 5.24 9.57 1.21
C MET A 723 5.12 11.09 1.01
N PHE A 724 6.09 11.82 1.59
CA PHE A 724 6.10 13.29 1.60
C PHE A 724 4.89 13.94 2.28
N ALA A 725 4.24 13.21 3.18
CA ALA A 725 3.14 13.71 4.01
C ALA A 725 3.61 14.02 5.45
N PRO A 726 3.02 15.02 6.12
CA PRO A 726 2.06 15.99 5.59
C PRO A 726 2.73 17.05 4.67
N ASN A 727 4.05 17.22 4.76
CA ASN A 727 4.87 18.04 3.87
C ASN A 727 6.16 17.30 3.50
N PRO A 728 6.73 17.51 2.31
CA PRO A 728 8.07 17.02 2.00
C PRO A 728 9.14 17.73 2.84
N PRO A 729 10.29 17.08 3.05
CA PRO A 729 11.48 17.71 3.62
C PRO A 729 11.92 18.93 2.80
N ARG A 730 12.48 19.94 3.49
CA ARG A 730 13.02 21.18 2.86
C ARG A 730 14.53 21.32 3.03
N SER A 731 15.18 20.28 3.53
CA SER A 731 16.63 20.21 3.73
C SER A 731 17.10 18.83 3.30
N ASN A 732 18.29 18.78 2.71
CA ASN A 732 19.00 17.53 2.45
C ASN A 732 19.81 17.18 3.68
N VAL A 733 19.75 15.91 4.11
CA VAL A 733 20.39 15.42 5.35
C VAL A 733 21.10 14.10 5.04
N PHE A 734 22.40 14.04 5.27
CA PHE A 734 23.29 12.93 4.97
C PHE A 734 23.92 12.36 6.24
N LEU A 735 24.40 11.12 6.12
CA LEU A 735 25.17 10.43 7.14
C LEU A 735 26.62 10.36 6.69
N LYS A 736 27.52 10.91 7.48
CA LYS A 736 28.97 10.74 7.38
C LYS A 736 29.45 9.92 8.57
N VAL A 737 30.23 8.87 8.31
CA VAL A 737 30.77 7.98 9.35
C VAL A 737 32.27 8.17 9.41
N LEU A 738 32.76 8.53 10.59
CA LEU A 738 34.18 8.67 10.89
C LEU A 738 34.61 7.54 11.82
N VAL A 739 35.70 6.86 11.48
CA VAL A 739 36.27 5.79 12.29
C VAL A 739 37.66 6.21 12.74
N THR A 740 37.93 6.16 14.04
CA THR A 740 39.27 6.43 14.58
C THR A 740 40.00 5.11 14.82
N GLY A 741 41.11 4.90 14.12
CA GLY A 741 41.98 3.73 14.27
C GLY A 741 42.64 3.65 15.65
N GLN A 742 43.37 2.57 15.89
CA GLN A 742 44.16 2.41 17.14
C GLN A 742 45.39 3.33 17.18
N ASP A 743 45.91 3.68 16.01
CA ASP A 743 46.95 4.69 15.78
C ASP A 743 46.49 6.13 16.06
N GLY A 744 45.17 6.35 16.17
CA GLY A 744 44.56 7.67 16.33
C GLY A 744 44.25 8.40 15.02
N GLU A 745 44.55 7.79 13.87
CA GLU A 745 44.14 8.32 12.57
C GLU A 745 42.62 8.26 12.40
N VAL A 746 42.05 9.25 11.72
CA VAL A 746 40.60 9.34 11.46
C VAL A 746 40.33 9.06 10.00
N TYR A 747 39.55 8.02 9.75
CA TYR A 747 39.16 7.55 8.43
C TYR A 747 37.71 7.94 8.15
N ASP A 748 37.49 8.66 7.05
CA ASP A 748 36.15 8.90 6.52
C ASP A 748 35.71 7.67 5.72
N MET A 749 34.63 7.02 6.15
CA MET A 749 34.09 5.84 5.48
C MET A 749 33.34 6.18 4.18
N LYS A 750 33.33 7.45 3.78
CA LYS A 750 32.76 7.95 2.52
C LYS A 750 31.30 7.55 2.35
N THR A 751 30.53 7.62 3.44
CA THR A 751 29.10 7.26 3.46
C THR A 751 28.19 8.39 3.01
N ASP A 752 28.73 9.60 2.88
CA ASP A 752 28.02 10.76 2.35
C ASP A 752 27.71 10.56 0.86
N VAL A 753 26.54 11.04 0.42
CA VAL A 753 26.08 10.97 -0.97
C VAL A 753 27.01 11.71 -1.94
N TYR A 754 27.80 12.66 -1.42
CA TYR A 754 28.73 13.48 -2.19
C TYR A 754 30.14 12.92 -2.27
N ALA A 755 30.43 11.78 -1.63
CA ALA A 755 31.67 11.07 -1.90
C ALA A 755 31.72 10.69 -3.40
N PRO A 756 32.85 10.94 -4.11
CA PRO A 756 32.95 10.71 -5.55
C PRO A 756 32.55 9.28 -5.98
N GLU A 757 32.86 8.28 -5.16
CA GLU A 757 32.58 6.87 -5.39
C GLU A 757 31.09 6.53 -5.19
N ARG A 758 30.37 7.33 -4.40
CA ARG A 758 28.93 7.20 -4.12
C ARG A 758 28.09 8.12 -5.01
N LYS A 759 28.65 8.60 -6.13
CA LYS A 759 28.00 9.52 -7.06
C LYS A 759 28.02 9.17 -8.57
N PRO A 760 27.77 7.92 -9.00
CA PRO A 760 27.61 7.63 -10.43
C PRO A 760 26.35 8.30 -11.00
N MET A 761 26.54 9.30 -11.86
CA MET A 761 25.45 9.96 -12.57
C MET A 761 25.50 9.63 -14.07
N PRO A 762 24.40 9.15 -14.66
CA PRO A 762 23.07 8.98 -14.08
C PRO A 762 22.90 7.72 -13.22
N TRP A 763 22.00 7.78 -12.25
CA TRP A 763 21.65 6.65 -11.38
C TRP A 763 20.64 5.73 -12.07
N ILE A 764 21.17 4.74 -12.78
CA ILE A 764 20.35 3.74 -13.48
C ILE A 764 19.84 2.70 -12.47
N TRP A 765 20.73 2.24 -11.60
CA TRP A 765 20.41 1.25 -10.57
C TRP A 765 19.96 1.91 -9.27
N ASN A 766 19.08 1.22 -8.55
CA ASN A 766 18.63 1.69 -7.26
C ASN A 766 19.64 1.33 -6.18
N ASP A 767 19.93 2.29 -5.31
CA ASP A 767 20.78 2.11 -4.14
C ASP A 767 19.92 2.35 -2.88
N ARG A 768 19.65 1.27 -2.14
CA ARG A 768 18.84 1.32 -0.92
C ARG A 768 19.60 1.92 0.27
N MET A 769 20.93 1.98 0.24
CA MET A 769 21.74 2.46 1.36
C MET A 769 21.46 3.92 1.69
N ARG A 770 21.26 4.76 0.68
CA ARG A 770 20.91 6.19 0.85
C ARG A 770 19.73 6.40 1.78
N LYS A 771 18.69 5.59 1.60
CA LYS A 771 17.48 5.67 2.41
C LYS A 771 17.70 5.14 3.82
N MET A 772 18.46 4.06 3.96
CA MET A 772 18.84 3.53 5.27
C MET A 772 19.70 4.52 6.05
N ASN A 773 20.70 5.14 5.42
CA ASN A 773 21.53 6.21 5.99
C ASN A 773 20.69 7.38 6.47
N ARG A 774 19.75 7.85 5.64
CA ARG A 774 18.80 8.90 6.01
C ARG A 774 17.95 8.51 7.22
N ARG A 775 17.53 7.25 7.32
CA ARG A 775 16.78 6.75 8.50
C ARG A 775 17.65 6.67 9.74
N ILE A 776 18.88 6.18 9.64
CA ILE A 776 19.83 6.05 10.75
C ILE A 776 20.15 7.43 11.35
N ILE A 777 20.48 8.41 10.52
CA ILE A 777 20.88 9.73 11.02
C ILE A 777 19.69 10.61 11.48
N GLY A 778 18.44 10.17 11.24
CA GLY A 778 17.24 10.94 11.59
C GLY A 778 16.93 12.04 10.58
N GLY A 779 17.16 11.77 9.29
CA GLY A 779 16.71 12.59 8.18
C GLY A 779 15.27 12.29 7.73
N GLU A 780 14.66 11.20 8.22
CA GLU A 780 13.25 10.85 8.00
C GLU A 780 12.35 11.32 9.17
N SER A 781 11.03 11.36 8.97
CA SER A 781 10.07 11.62 10.04
C SER A 781 9.89 10.39 10.94
N GLY A 782 9.79 10.61 12.26
CA GLY A 782 9.58 9.57 13.27
C GLY A 782 10.81 9.29 14.14
N ASP A 783 10.63 8.49 15.19
CA ASP A 783 11.72 8.12 16.10
C ASP A 783 12.57 6.97 15.52
N THR A 784 13.55 7.33 14.69
CA THR A 784 14.48 6.39 14.04
C THR A 784 15.90 6.51 14.59
N GLN A 785 16.13 7.35 15.60
CA GLN A 785 17.47 7.64 16.12
C GLN A 785 18.09 6.43 16.84
N TRP A 786 17.27 5.52 17.34
CA TRP A 786 17.74 4.31 18.02
C TRP A 786 18.59 3.39 17.12
N TYR A 787 18.51 3.51 15.78
CA TYR A 787 19.38 2.75 14.86
C TYR A 787 20.86 3.17 14.96
N ARG A 788 21.15 4.42 15.36
CA ARG A 788 22.50 5.01 15.41
C ARG A 788 23.49 4.14 16.18
N LYS A 789 23.11 3.72 17.39
CA LYS A 789 23.98 2.88 18.23
C LYS A 789 24.35 1.56 17.58
N TRP A 790 23.38 0.90 16.94
CA TRP A 790 23.59 -0.39 16.31
C TRP A 790 24.44 -0.28 15.04
N HIS A 791 24.24 0.80 14.29
CA HIS A 791 25.04 1.10 13.11
C HIS A 791 26.51 1.39 13.46
N ALA A 792 26.77 2.20 14.49
CA ALA A 792 28.13 2.48 14.95
C ALA A 792 28.83 1.20 15.45
N ARG A 793 28.12 0.36 16.22
CA ARG A 793 28.64 -0.95 16.68
C ARG A 793 28.89 -1.92 15.52
N TRP A 794 28.08 -1.87 14.47
CA TRP A 794 28.36 -2.64 13.27
C TRP A 794 29.67 -2.21 12.63
N TYR A 795 29.92 -0.90 12.45
CA TYR A 795 31.22 -0.43 11.97
C TYR A 795 32.38 -0.89 12.86
N CYS A 796 32.22 -0.93 14.19
CA CYS A 796 33.23 -1.51 15.08
C CYS A 796 33.58 -2.96 14.74
N ARG A 797 32.57 -3.79 14.43
CA ARG A 797 32.74 -5.21 14.08
C ARG A 797 33.25 -5.38 12.65
N GLU A 798 32.67 -4.63 11.72
CA GLU A 798 32.96 -4.65 10.30
C GLU A 798 34.42 -4.25 10.03
N TRP A 799 34.92 -3.25 10.74
CA TRP A 799 36.34 -2.87 10.73
C TRP A 799 37.27 -4.00 11.17
N ALA A 800 36.92 -4.72 12.24
CA ALA A 800 37.72 -5.86 12.69
C ALA A 800 37.65 -7.06 11.74
N LEU A 801 36.57 -7.16 10.95
CA LEU A 801 36.29 -8.27 10.05
C LEU A 801 36.94 -8.10 8.67
N ASN A 802 36.82 -6.91 8.07
CA ASN A 802 37.21 -6.64 6.69
C ASN A 802 38.31 -5.55 6.62
N PRO A 803 39.60 -5.93 6.62
CA PRO A 803 40.69 -4.95 6.58
C PRO A 803 40.72 -4.14 5.27
N ASP A 804 40.15 -4.65 4.19
CA ASP A 804 40.07 -3.99 2.88
C ASP A 804 39.01 -2.86 2.81
N LEU A 805 38.30 -2.59 3.92
CA LEU A 805 37.31 -1.50 4.00
C LEU A 805 37.91 -0.11 3.72
N VAL A 806 39.21 0.06 3.99
CA VAL A 806 39.97 1.27 3.70
C VAL A 806 41.32 0.87 3.11
N GLU A 807 41.67 1.46 1.97
CA GLU A 807 42.97 1.23 1.33
C GLU A 807 44.12 1.64 2.26
N GLY A 808 45.02 0.71 2.57
CA GLY A 808 46.18 0.94 3.45
C GLY A 808 45.98 0.57 4.93
N LEU A 809 44.85 -0.03 5.31
CA LEU A 809 44.59 -0.43 6.69
C LEU A 809 45.45 -1.64 7.12
N SER A 810 46.20 -1.49 8.22
CA SER A 810 46.98 -2.58 8.82
C SER A 810 46.40 -2.96 10.19
N GLY A 811 45.58 -4.00 10.24
CA GLY A 811 44.97 -4.43 11.51
C GLY A 811 43.80 -5.39 11.35
N ILE A 812 44.07 -6.61 10.86
CA ILE A 812 43.03 -7.66 10.77
C ILE A 812 42.68 -8.11 12.19
N GLY A 813 41.40 -8.09 12.55
CA GLY A 813 40.91 -8.67 13.80
C GLY A 813 40.93 -7.75 15.03
N GLU A 814 41.36 -6.48 14.91
CA GLU A 814 41.26 -5.49 15.99
C GLU A 814 40.16 -4.45 15.71
N PRO A 815 39.27 -4.15 16.67
CA PRO A 815 38.27 -3.10 16.50
C PRO A 815 38.92 -1.70 16.54
N PRO A 816 38.29 -0.67 15.94
CA PRO A 816 38.79 0.70 16.02
C PRO A 816 38.61 1.28 17.43
N LYS A 817 39.18 2.45 17.72
CA LYS A 817 39.04 3.10 19.02
C LYS A 817 37.62 3.62 19.23
N LYS A 818 37.10 4.38 18.26
CA LYS A 818 35.74 4.93 18.28
C LYS A 818 35.16 5.07 16.87
N VAL A 819 33.83 5.11 16.81
CA VAL A 819 33.05 5.41 15.59
C VAL A 819 32.15 6.61 15.88
N GLU A 820 32.15 7.59 14.98
CA GLU A 820 31.35 8.80 15.09
C GLU A 820 30.38 8.90 13.90
N LEU A 821 29.10 9.10 14.20
CA LEU A 821 28.06 9.35 13.21
C LEU A 821 27.80 10.86 13.15
N VAL A 822 28.20 11.45 12.03
CA VAL A 822 28.09 12.88 11.76
C VAL A 822 26.89 13.12 10.84
N LYS A 823 25.98 13.97 11.30
CA LYS A 823 24.89 14.48 10.49
C LYS A 823 25.41 15.66 9.69
N VAL A 824 25.25 15.59 8.37
CA VAL A 824 25.58 16.67 7.45
C VAL A 824 24.28 17.15 6.82
N TRP A 825 24.00 18.44 6.79
CA TRP A 825 22.78 18.95 6.15
C TRP A 825 22.92 20.34 5.58
N TYR A 826 22.07 20.64 4.60
CA TYR A 826 21.89 21.99 4.10
C TYR A 826 20.44 22.21 3.64
N LYS A 827 20.02 23.47 3.56
CA LYS A 827 18.65 23.84 3.21
C LYS A 827 18.47 23.89 1.69
N ILE A 828 17.42 23.25 1.18
CA ILE A 828 17.06 23.32 -0.25
C ILE A 828 16.53 24.74 -0.54
N PRO A 829 17.09 25.47 -1.53
CA PRO A 829 16.61 26.79 -1.91
C PRO A 829 15.12 26.76 -2.27
N SER A 830 14.37 27.82 -1.96
CA SER A 830 12.95 27.85 -2.31
C SER A 830 12.75 27.94 -3.84
N PRO A 831 11.59 27.51 -4.37
CA PRO A 831 11.27 27.71 -5.78
C PRO A 831 11.40 29.17 -6.20
N GLU A 832 11.03 30.12 -5.32
CA GLU A 832 11.17 31.54 -5.58
C GLU A 832 12.63 32.01 -5.66
N ASP A 833 13.51 31.46 -4.81
CA ASP A 833 14.94 31.78 -4.86
C ASP A 833 15.58 31.28 -6.15
N VAL A 834 15.26 30.04 -6.56
CA VAL A 834 15.77 29.47 -7.82
C VAL A 834 15.23 30.21 -9.03
N ALA A 835 13.97 30.64 -9.00
CA ALA A 835 13.40 31.46 -10.07
C ALA A 835 14.11 32.81 -10.22
N ARG A 836 14.59 33.40 -9.12
CA ARG A 836 15.29 34.69 -9.11
C ARG A 836 16.78 34.58 -9.44
N ARG A 837 17.46 33.57 -8.89
CA ARG A 837 18.92 33.45 -8.91
C ARG A 837 19.43 32.45 -9.96
N GLY A 838 18.54 31.69 -10.59
CA GLY A 838 18.89 30.58 -11.48
C GLY A 838 19.10 29.27 -10.73
N PHE A 839 19.54 28.25 -11.47
CA PHE A 839 19.82 26.94 -10.88
C PHE A 839 21.03 27.02 -9.94
N TYR A 840 21.05 26.15 -8.94
CA TYR A 840 22.18 25.97 -8.02
C TYR A 840 22.87 24.63 -8.28
N VAL A 841 24.14 24.55 -7.92
CA VAL A 841 24.90 23.29 -7.85
C VAL A 841 24.82 22.81 -6.40
N PRO A 842 24.29 21.61 -6.13
CA PRO A 842 24.13 21.11 -4.76
C PRO A 842 25.43 21.05 -3.96
N GLU A 843 26.54 20.67 -4.60
CA GLU A 843 27.89 20.59 -4.01
C GLU A 843 28.37 21.96 -3.52
N ASP A 844 28.38 22.95 -4.40
CA ASP A 844 28.76 24.32 -4.05
C ASP A 844 27.88 24.88 -2.93
N LEU A 845 26.61 24.48 -2.88
CA LEU A 845 25.69 24.92 -1.84
C LEU A 845 25.97 24.24 -0.50
N LEU A 846 26.25 22.94 -0.50
CA LEU A 846 26.67 22.20 0.69
C LEU A 846 28.00 22.75 1.22
N GLU A 847 28.98 23.04 0.36
CA GLU A 847 30.26 23.62 0.78
C GLU A 847 30.08 25.00 1.43
N ARG A 848 29.18 25.84 0.91
CA ARG A 848 28.98 27.21 1.41
C ARG A 848 28.06 27.31 2.63
N THR A 849 27.08 26.41 2.76
CA THR A 849 25.98 26.54 3.72
C THR A 849 25.71 25.27 4.53
N GLY A 850 26.50 24.23 4.31
CA GLY A 850 26.40 22.97 5.01
C GLY A 850 26.71 23.12 6.49
N GLU A 851 25.95 22.41 7.30
CA GLU A 851 26.16 22.28 8.73
C GLU A 851 26.51 20.81 9.02
N GLU A 852 27.49 20.59 9.89
CA GLU A 852 27.86 19.27 10.39
C GLU A 852 27.67 19.22 11.91
N LYS A 853 27.18 18.08 12.42
CA LYS A 853 27.08 17.82 13.85
C LYS A 853 27.28 16.34 14.15
N VAL A 854 28.14 16.04 15.12
CA VAL A 854 28.25 14.69 15.68
C VAL A 854 26.96 14.37 16.44
N GLU A 855 26.19 13.41 15.94
CA GLU A 855 24.93 12.98 16.56
C GLU A 855 25.12 11.79 17.50
N TYR A 856 26.17 11.00 17.28
CA TYR A 856 26.45 9.81 18.10
C TYR A 856 27.92 9.41 18.03
N THR A 857 28.48 8.99 19.17
CA THR A 857 29.84 8.44 19.28
C THR A 857 29.77 7.13 20.03
N GLU A 858 30.44 6.10 19.52
CA GLU A 858 30.54 4.78 20.16
C GLU A 858 32.01 4.42 20.42
N ASN A 859 32.30 3.88 21.59
CA ASN A 859 33.64 3.39 21.95
C ASN A 859 33.68 1.86 21.78
N CYS A 860 34.39 1.36 20.77
CA CYS A 860 34.18 -0.01 20.29
C CYS A 860 34.59 -1.10 21.28
N ARG A 861 35.74 -0.97 21.97
CA ARG A 861 36.16 -1.95 22.99
C ARG A 861 35.22 -2.01 24.20
N GLY A 862 34.57 -0.89 24.52
CA GLY A 862 33.66 -0.76 25.65
C GLY A 862 32.22 -1.17 25.35
N ALA A 863 31.80 -1.07 24.09
CA ALA A 863 30.40 -1.13 23.69
C ALA A 863 29.79 -2.53 23.76
N VAL A 864 28.56 -2.62 24.27
CA VAL A 864 27.74 -3.84 24.21
C VAL A 864 27.48 -4.19 22.75
N MET A 865 27.77 -5.43 22.33
CA MET A 865 27.75 -5.91 20.94
C MET A 865 28.74 -5.19 20.01
N GLY A 866 29.72 -4.43 20.54
CA GLY A 866 30.70 -3.69 19.73
C GLY A 866 31.88 -4.54 19.24
N GLN A 867 32.15 -5.67 19.91
CA GLN A 867 33.25 -6.57 19.58
C GLN A 867 32.78 -7.65 18.60
N LEU A 868 33.69 -8.13 17.76
CA LEU A 868 33.44 -9.28 16.89
C LEU A 868 33.54 -10.57 17.74
N PRO A 869 32.47 -11.36 17.87
CA PRO A 869 32.47 -12.54 18.73
C PRO A 869 33.30 -13.70 18.15
N ASP A 870 33.81 -14.57 19.01
CA ASP A 870 34.76 -15.64 18.64
C ASP A 870 34.21 -16.62 17.58
N TRP A 871 32.92 -16.94 17.61
CA TRP A 871 32.32 -17.83 16.60
C TRP A 871 32.25 -17.21 15.20
N ILE A 872 32.23 -15.87 15.08
CA ILE A 872 32.38 -15.18 13.80
C ILE A 872 33.86 -15.09 13.44
N ARG A 873 34.74 -14.82 14.40
CA ARG A 873 36.20 -14.80 14.19
C ARG A 873 36.70 -16.14 13.63
N GLU A 874 36.28 -17.25 14.23
CA GLU A 874 36.59 -18.61 13.78
C GLU A 874 36.13 -18.85 12.33
N ARG A 875 34.91 -18.42 11.98
CA ARG A 875 34.36 -18.55 10.61
C ARG A 875 35.22 -17.87 9.55
N HIS A 876 35.89 -16.78 9.91
CA HIS A 876 36.76 -15.99 9.03
C HIS A 876 38.26 -16.26 9.24
N GLY A 877 38.62 -17.28 10.03
CA GLY A 877 40.01 -17.64 10.29
C GLY A 877 40.79 -16.64 11.14
N LEU A 878 40.11 -15.79 11.91
CA LEU A 878 40.70 -14.83 12.83
C LEU A 878 41.00 -15.49 14.19
N PRO A 879 42.10 -15.12 14.87
CA PRO A 879 42.37 -15.61 16.22
C PRO A 879 41.27 -15.18 17.19
N PRO A 880 40.98 -15.92 18.27
CA PRO A 880 39.98 -15.53 19.27
C PRO A 880 40.32 -14.16 19.89
N LEU A 881 39.35 -13.53 20.54
CA LEU A 881 39.57 -12.29 21.27
C LEU A 881 40.71 -12.46 22.31
N PRO A 882 41.61 -11.47 22.46
CA PRO A 882 42.65 -11.50 23.48
C PRO A 882 42.08 -11.73 24.89
N GLU A 883 42.82 -12.38 25.80
CA GLU A 883 42.30 -12.74 27.14
C GLU A 883 41.79 -11.54 27.97
N ASN A 884 42.32 -10.34 27.72
CA ASN A 884 41.93 -9.08 28.37
C ASN A 884 40.71 -8.40 27.71
N GLU A 885 40.24 -8.89 26.56
CA GLU A 885 39.06 -8.39 25.85
C GLU A 885 38.01 -9.49 25.76
N LYS A 886 36.77 -9.17 26.14
CA LYS A 886 35.65 -10.11 26.06
C LYS A 886 34.53 -9.52 25.23
N TYR A 887 33.89 -10.36 24.43
CA TYR A 887 32.64 -10.02 23.79
C TYR A 887 31.58 -9.66 24.84
N LYS A 888 30.94 -8.50 24.69
CA LYS A 888 29.91 -8.01 25.62
C LYS A 888 28.51 -8.21 25.05
N PRO A 889 27.82 -9.32 25.36
CA PRO A 889 26.46 -9.57 24.87
C PRO A 889 25.44 -8.60 25.48
N TRP A 890 24.30 -8.42 24.80
CA TRP A 890 23.18 -7.65 25.34
C TRP A 890 22.26 -8.53 26.20
N ILE A 891 22.65 -8.78 27.45
CA ILE A 891 21.90 -9.65 28.37
C ILE A 891 20.63 -8.95 28.87
N LYS A 892 19.51 -9.68 28.88
CA LYS A 892 18.18 -9.16 29.28
C LYS A 892 17.53 -9.89 30.46
N HIS A 893 18.09 -11.00 30.94
CA HIS A 893 17.53 -11.78 32.05
C HIS A 893 16.02 -12.11 31.85
N LYS A 894 15.66 -12.41 30.60
CA LYS A 894 14.34 -12.86 30.14
C LYS A 894 13.82 -14.06 30.92
N LYS A 895 14.66 -15.05 31.27
CA LYS A 895 14.20 -16.25 32.01
C LYS A 895 13.66 -15.89 33.38
N ARG A 896 14.40 -15.09 34.15
CA ARG A 896 13.96 -14.60 35.46
C ARG A 896 12.65 -13.80 35.35
N ALA A 897 12.54 -12.96 34.32
CA ALA A 897 11.30 -12.22 34.06
C ALA A 897 10.14 -13.13 33.64
N TRP A 898 10.41 -14.18 32.87
CA TRP A 898 9.44 -15.18 32.42
C TRP A 898 8.90 -16.00 33.59
N GLU A 899 9.79 -16.52 34.44
CA GLU A 899 9.46 -17.27 35.65
C GLU A 899 8.65 -16.40 36.61
N LYS A 900 9.08 -15.16 36.88
CA LYS A 900 8.32 -14.22 37.71
C LYS A 900 6.90 -13.96 37.17
N ALA A 901 6.75 -13.89 35.85
CA ALA A 901 5.44 -13.66 35.23
C ALA A 901 4.51 -14.89 35.25
N HIS A 902 5.08 -16.10 35.39
CA HIS A 902 4.35 -17.37 35.38
C HIS A 902 4.36 -18.09 36.74
N ALA A 903 4.96 -17.49 37.77
CA ALA A 903 4.89 -17.96 39.14
C ALA A 903 3.42 -17.96 39.63
N PRO A 904 3.00 -18.97 40.42
CA PRO A 904 1.69 -18.98 41.03
C PRO A 904 1.48 -17.71 41.88
N LYS A 905 0.31 -17.08 41.78
CA LYS A 905 -0.02 -15.83 42.50
C LYS A 905 -0.16 -15.99 44.03
N ASP A 906 0.17 -17.15 44.58
CA ASP A 906 -0.06 -17.48 45.99
C ASP A 906 1.10 -17.06 46.91
N GLU A 907 2.24 -16.60 46.36
CA GLU A 907 3.43 -16.23 47.16
C GLU A 907 3.61 -14.71 47.39
N GLU A 908 2.81 -13.84 46.77
CA GLU A 908 2.89 -12.38 46.98
C GLU A 908 2.25 -11.88 48.30
N LYS A 909 1.92 -12.81 49.23
CA LYS A 909 1.37 -12.47 50.55
C LYS A 909 2.27 -12.80 51.75
N GLU A 910 3.45 -13.41 51.57
CA GLU A 910 4.33 -13.74 52.71
C GLU A 910 5.49 -12.77 52.95
N ASP A 911 5.91 -11.96 51.97
CA ASP A 911 6.97 -10.95 52.20
C ASP A 911 6.36 -9.59 52.56
N GLY A 912 5.64 -9.58 53.67
CA GLY A 912 5.09 -8.40 54.32
C GLY A 912 5.66 -8.20 55.71
N ASN A 913 6.98 -8.16 55.88
CA ASN A 913 7.58 -7.45 57.02
C ASN A 913 9.07 -7.13 56.84
N GLU A 914 9.44 -5.93 57.31
CA GLU A 914 10.80 -5.37 57.48
C GLU A 914 11.55 -5.01 56.17
N GLY A 915 11.95 -3.78 55.85
CA GLY A 915 12.18 -2.58 56.65
C GLY A 915 13.60 -2.05 56.44
N ASP A 916 13.92 -1.43 55.30
CA ASP A 916 15.04 -0.45 55.18
C ASP A 916 14.89 0.44 53.92
N PRO A 917 14.71 1.78 54.06
CA PRO A 917 14.49 2.70 52.95
C PRO A 917 15.77 3.35 52.40
N THR A 918 16.93 2.67 52.42
CA THR A 918 18.19 3.27 51.94
C THR A 918 18.98 2.44 50.93
N ARG A 919 18.37 2.11 49.78
CA ARG A 919 19.16 1.75 48.57
C ARG A 919 18.36 1.88 47.27
N LYS A 920 18.27 3.09 46.72
CA LYS A 920 17.93 3.32 45.31
C LYS A 920 18.69 4.52 44.78
N LEU A 921 19.92 4.27 44.35
CA LEU A 921 20.67 4.97 43.32
C LEU A 921 21.67 3.95 42.77
N ASP A 922 21.77 3.91 41.44
CA ASP A 922 22.67 3.12 40.59
C ASP A 922 22.32 1.63 40.34
N ASP A 923 21.58 1.38 39.24
CA ASP A 923 21.91 0.43 38.15
C ASP A 923 20.80 0.33 37.07
#